data_AF-A0A1Q6UIS2-F1
#
_entry.id   AF-A0A1Q6UIS2-F1
#
_cell.length_a   1.000
_cell.length_b   1.000
_cell.length_c   1.000
_cell.angle_alpha   90.00
_cell.angle_beta   90.00
_cell.angle_gamma   90.00
#
_symmetry.space_group_name_H-M   'P 1'
#
loop_
_entity.id
_entity.type
_entity.pdbx_description
1 polymer ?
#
loop_
_entity_poly.entity_id
_entity_poly.type
_entity_poly.pdbx_seq_one_letter_code
_entity_poly.pdbx_strand_id
1 'polypeptide(L)'
;MLFMGGDWGRENCAWSGKKHIRELYLYRYNMNIEKFFAIGIFALSAGVSLAGDRLFGDGSVEISEGIVIDSSVDETGAEIGAGIAGGGSEVSGDGASSELPSSAVTISGGTVYGIVMGGSYAKDGATAKITGNSSVNMTSGDILCKNPDNSPYDAVILGGGFAYNDGFKAASAEVYGNSSVTISGGYAYYAVGGAASQDGGAAADSVVRGSSSLILSGGTVDYGAYGSGWALGSNSKTQTLGGSYVEVVNGANVTWNLLGAGGAWGGGVSEVNGGTQIVIDGGNVGGSVLGGGEAQGGSCATVTGGTNVIMKSGTARYLYGGGANWDLEERRTEVSVDTAKISISGGEVGAYVVGGGYFSDVKGAANIEMTGGTINGNIYGGSEGAGSTGSTLVSISGGTVNGRVFGGGSGANASVENGTNVKISGGVSISEVYGGGINGSLVSGGTNVSVNGANTYYVMGGSSGNSEINGGTVVEIENSTVNTVYGAGWAENGAKEKIEGGTSVHIGSGVNFAAAESAAVYGGGWADGAGSSSEISGGTKVLVEGGSPLSVFGGGSVGGGAQSVVNGGSVAEINGGKIWTANGGGYVYQGGSIVTNGDTVLEVNAGEVSQAYGGGWIYSNGTSATDVINGNTYVKINGAAITADFGDGIVVGGSMAQGGAVAEIKGNVSVEISGGASVAQSIYGGGYSADGASASSVGGNVSIVVKDASIGGDIYAGGYGAGSRVSGDARVNFQGDSSKLAFAGTVYGTGANGSEIAGESVIAFGDAENAFSGEFAGKISGFKTLSVENSETNVAFANAFSVDLLQVASTSQALLAEGTVFDSLNIVFDDDFSDGDVFSFDLSDIFGDSATIVESAITSTSDFTITNSLGEMFAADYVDGNINVGAAIPEPSEVAAMLGALALALAAARRKA
;
A
#
# COMPACT_ATOMS: atom_id res chain seq x y z
N MET A 1 3.03 -15.90 12.60
CA MET A 1 3.41 -16.57 13.87
C MET A 1 4.70 -17.38 13.63
N LEU A 2 5.88 -16.80 13.88
CA LEU A 2 7.14 -17.47 14.21
C LEU A 2 8.14 -16.39 14.65
N PHE A 3 8.11 -16.07 15.95
CA PHE A 3 9.10 -15.19 16.57
C PHE A 3 10.43 -15.97 16.68
N MET A 4 11.37 -15.70 15.78
CA MET A 4 12.80 -15.89 16.07
C MET A 4 13.27 -14.51 16.58
N GLY A 5 13.43 -14.26 17.88
CA GLY A 5 14.13 -15.14 18.82
C GLY A 5 15.63 -15.15 18.55
N GLY A 6 16.17 -14.09 17.93
CA GLY A 6 17.60 -13.80 17.91
C GLY A 6 17.89 -12.75 18.97
N ASP A 7 18.57 -13.17 20.04
CA ASP A 7 19.18 -12.26 21.00
C ASP A 7 20.01 -11.23 20.24
N TRP A 8 19.47 -10.02 20.12
CA TRP A 8 20.29 -8.82 20.01
C TRP A 8 21.21 -8.89 21.22
N GLY A 9 22.51 -9.00 20.96
CA GLY A 9 23.54 -8.82 21.97
C GLY A 9 23.25 -7.50 22.68
N ARG A 10 22.56 -7.61 23.81
CA ARG A 10 22.38 -6.58 24.82
C ARG A 10 23.74 -6.40 25.47
N GLU A 11 24.64 -5.77 24.75
CA GLU A 11 25.80 -5.11 25.33
C GLU A 11 25.67 -3.62 25.02
N ASN A 12 24.88 -2.97 25.89
CA ASN A 12 25.03 -1.57 26.26
C ASN A 12 25.22 -0.55 25.11
N CYS A 13 24.13 -0.16 24.45
CA CYS A 13 23.94 1.24 23.99
C CYS A 13 23.72 2.19 25.18
N ALA A 14 24.46 1.97 26.26
CA ALA A 14 24.59 2.91 27.34
C ALA A 14 25.92 3.61 27.10
N TRP A 15 25.86 4.89 26.78
CA TRP A 15 26.83 5.82 27.33
C TRP A 15 26.66 5.75 28.86
N SER A 16 27.11 4.66 29.50
CA SER A 16 27.13 4.54 30.96
C SER A 16 28.35 5.31 31.49
N GLY A 17 28.39 6.59 31.15
CA GLY A 17 29.42 7.55 31.53
C GLY A 17 29.04 8.36 32.76
N LYS A 18 28.20 7.85 33.67
CA LYS A 18 28.18 8.35 35.07
C LYS A 18 29.48 8.00 35.83
N LYS A 19 30.45 7.38 35.16
CA LYS A 19 31.82 7.21 35.62
C LYS A 19 32.74 7.96 34.67
N HIS A 20 33.35 9.01 35.20
CA HIS A 20 34.63 9.65 34.78
C HIS A 20 34.54 11.16 34.61
N ILE A 21 34.10 11.85 35.65
CA ILE A 21 34.70 13.15 36.01
C ILE A 21 34.82 13.19 37.53
N ARG A 22 36.04 13.02 38.04
CA ARG A 22 36.45 13.56 39.33
C ARG A 22 37.74 14.33 39.09
N GLU A 23 37.62 15.65 39.14
CA GLU A 23 38.75 16.55 39.33
C GLU A 23 39.51 16.22 40.61
N LEU A 24 40.83 16.40 40.59
CA LEU A 24 41.51 17.00 41.73
C LEU A 24 42.73 17.82 41.27
N TYR A 25 42.69 19.11 41.59
CA TYR A 25 43.76 20.11 41.53
C TYR A 25 45.12 19.62 42.08
N LEU A 26 46.25 20.04 41.46
CA LEU A 26 47.29 20.86 42.13
C LEU A 26 48.44 21.36 41.22
N TYR A 27 48.84 22.61 41.50
CA TYR A 27 50.03 23.37 41.07
C TYR A 27 51.39 22.66 41.28
N ARG A 28 52.33 22.76 40.31
CA ARG A 28 53.60 23.56 40.37
C ARG A 28 54.72 23.13 39.38
N TYR A 29 55.21 24.14 38.64
CA TYR A 29 56.60 24.55 38.34
C TYR A 29 57.66 23.63 37.65
N ASN A 30 58.12 24.17 36.50
CA ASN A 30 59.47 24.20 35.89
C ASN A 30 60.06 22.95 35.22
N MET A 31 60.30 23.04 33.91
CA MET A 31 61.54 23.66 33.38
C MET A 31 61.36 24.20 31.94
N ASN A 32 61.94 25.37 31.73
CA ASN A 32 62.14 26.07 30.46
C ASN A 32 62.80 25.20 29.38
N ILE A 33 62.20 25.16 28.19
CA ILE A 33 62.95 25.29 26.93
C ILE A 33 62.26 26.39 26.11
N GLU A 34 62.48 27.65 26.51
CA GLU A 34 62.33 28.75 25.57
C GLU A 34 63.58 28.81 24.67
N LYS A 35 63.31 29.14 23.39
CA LYS A 35 64.22 29.50 22.29
C LYS A 35 64.63 28.37 21.36
N PHE A 36 63.78 28.11 20.36
CA PHE A 36 64.19 28.08 18.96
C PHE A 36 62.98 28.41 18.05
N PHE A 37 62.56 29.68 18.05
CA PHE A 37 61.65 30.22 17.03
C PHE A 37 62.47 31.04 16.03
N ALA A 38 62.70 30.47 14.85
CA ALA A 38 63.07 31.21 13.64
C ALA A 38 62.80 30.36 12.38
N ILE A 39 61.75 30.75 11.65
CA ILE A 39 61.51 30.64 10.20
C ILE A 39 62.08 29.39 9.49
N GLY A 40 61.18 28.52 9.06
CA GLY A 40 61.43 27.56 7.98
C GLY A 40 60.91 26.16 8.28
N ILE A 41 60.07 25.65 7.38
CA ILE A 41 59.63 24.25 7.20
C ILE A 41 60.48 23.25 8.00
N PHE A 42 59.91 22.66 9.05
CA PHE A 42 60.54 21.58 9.81
C PHE A 42 60.39 20.26 9.04
N ALA A 43 61.33 19.98 8.14
CA ALA A 43 61.59 18.61 7.70
C ALA A 43 62.52 17.96 8.73
N LEU A 44 61.97 17.22 9.69
CA LEU A 44 62.75 16.44 10.66
C LEU A 44 63.15 15.10 10.02
N SER A 45 64.45 14.87 9.91
CA SER A 45 65.01 13.61 9.39
C SER A 45 64.75 12.44 10.36
N ALA A 46 64.47 11.26 9.79
CA ALA A 46 64.21 10.01 10.50
C ALA A 46 65.16 9.73 11.68
N GLY A 47 64.59 9.46 12.86
CA GLY A 47 65.30 8.96 14.04
C GLY A 47 65.24 9.82 15.32
N VAL A 48 64.42 10.87 15.39
CA VAL A 48 64.26 11.71 16.61
C VAL A 48 62.87 11.50 17.21
N SER A 49 62.81 10.87 18.40
CA SER A 49 61.63 10.83 19.25
C SER A 49 61.50 12.18 19.98
N LEU A 50 60.55 13.01 19.55
CA LEU A 50 60.06 14.14 20.35
C LEU A 50 58.94 13.61 21.23
N ALA A 51 59.28 13.18 22.45
CA ALA A 51 58.28 12.80 23.45
C ALA A 51 57.65 14.07 24.03
N GLY A 52 56.41 14.37 23.63
CA GLY A 52 55.57 15.42 24.19
C GLY A 52 54.10 15.08 23.95
N ASP A 53 53.22 15.45 24.87
CA ASP A 53 51.77 15.23 24.77
C ASP A 53 51.06 16.31 23.94
N ARG A 54 51.76 17.38 23.52
CA ARG A 54 51.21 18.45 22.68
C ARG A 54 52.19 18.87 21.57
N LEU A 55 51.68 19.06 20.35
CA LEU A 55 52.46 19.49 19.17
C LEU A 55 51.65 20.46 18.28
N PHE A 56 52.11 21.70 18.13
CA PHE A 56 51.48 22.72 17.28
C PHE A 56 52.50 23.44 16.40
N GLY A 57 52.11 23.78 15.17
CA GLY A 57 53.03 24.26 14.13
C GLY A 57 52.77 25.67 13.58
N ASP A 58 51.83 26.43 14.15
CA ASP A 58 51.45 27.79 13.74
C ASP A 58 51.10 27.92 12.23
N GLY A 59 50.44 26.90 11.68
CA GLY A 59 49.93 26.83 10.31
C GLY A 59 50.22 25.51 9.61
N SER A 60 51.21 24.73 10.05
CA SER A 60 51.46 23.39 9.50
C SER A 60 52.25 22.47 10.44
N VAL A 61 51.88 21.19 10.51
CA VAL A 61 52.60 20.13 11.24
C VAL A 61 52.81 18.90 10.34
N GLU A 62 53.96 18.24 10.48
CA GLU A 62 54.23 16.92 9.89
C GLU A 62 54.50 15.90 11.00
N ILE A 63 53.78 14.77 10.96
CA ILE A 63 53.96 13.61 11.85
C ILE A 63 54.49 12.46 10.98
N SER A 64 55.76 12.15 11.15
CA SER A 64 56.48 11.13 10.38
C SER A 64 56.77 9.88 11.21
N GLU A 65 57.25 8.83 10.55
CA GLU A 65 57.60 7.56 11.20
C GLU A 65 58.57 7.77 12.39
N GLY A 66 58.22 7.15 13.53
CA GLY A 66 58.99 7.25 14.78
C GLY A 66 58.59 8.43 15.70
N ILE A 67 57.72 9.34 15.26
CA ILE A 67 57.10 10.33 16.14
C ILE A 67 56.00 9.67 16.97
N VAL A 68 56.01 9.91 18.28
CA VAL A 68 54.97 9.48 19.21
C VAL A 68 54.48 10.68 20.00
N ILE A 69 53.20 11.01 19.84
CA ILE A 69 52.50 12.02 20.64
C ILE A 69 51.65 11.23 21.62
N ASP A 70 52.08 11.22 22.88
CA ASP A 70 51.49 10.34 23.90
C ASP A 70 50.32 11.02 24.63
N SER A 71 49.44 10.21 25.22
CA SER A 71 48.36 10.65 26.10
C SER A 71 48.91 11.45 27.28
N SER A 72 48.22 12.52 27.71
CA SER A 72 48.55 13.19 28.96
C SER A 72 48.31 12.26 30.15
N VAL A 73 49.28 12.18 31.07
CA VAL A 73 49.22 11.33 32.27
C VAL A 73 49.39 12.14 33.55
N ASP A 74 48.81 11.66 34.65
CA ASP A 74 49.08 12.18 35.98
C ASP A 74 50.45 11.72 36.52
N GLU A 75 50.76 12.15 37.74
CA GLU A 75 52.00 11.79 38.45
C GLU A 75 52.12 10.28 38.78
N THR A 76 51.04 9.51 38.67
CA THR A 76 51.03 8.04 38.82
C THR A 76 51.20 7.31 37.49
N GLY A 77 51.19 8.04 36.38
CA GLY A 77 51.22 7.50 35.01
C GLY A 77 49.83 7.08 34.50
N ALA A 78 48.75 7.41 35.21
CA ALA A 78 47.39 7.15 34.74
C ALA A 78 46.98 8.18 33.69
N GLU A 79 46.27 7.75 32.65
CA GLU A 79 45.79 8.65 31.60
C GLU A 79 44.77 9.65 32.17
N ILE A 80 44.98 10.93 31.89
CA ILE A 80 44.08 12.03 32.28
C ILE A 80 43.57 12.85 31.08
N GLY A 81 44.12 12.63 29.89
CA GLY A 81 43.68 13.33 28.69
C GLY A 81 44.41 12.88 27.43
N ALA A 82 43.92 13.37 26.28
CA ALA A 82 44.49 13.08 24.97
C ALA A 82 45.84 13.78 24.76
N GLY A 83 46.74 13.11 24.04
CA GLY A 83 47.80 13.81 23.33
C GLY A 83 47.19 14.65 22.20
N ILE A 84 47.66 15.87 21.96
CA ILE A 84 47.05 16.79 20.99
C ILE A 84 48.06 17.26 19.96
N ALA A 85 47.76 17.06 18.69
CA ALA A 85 48.52 17.61 17.57
C ALA A 85 47.64 18.52 16.72
N GLY A 86 48.14 19.69 16.33
CA GLY A 86 47.39 20.63 15.51
C GLY A 86 48.24 21.38 14.51
N GLY A 87 47.75 21.48 13.28
CA GLY A 87 48.36 22.37 12.30
C GLY A 87 48.30 23.84 12.75
N GLY A 88 47.25 24.20 13.50
CA GLY A 88 46.94 25.56 13.91
C GLY A 88 47.67 25.96 15.19
N SER A 89 47.00 26.79 15.99
CA SER A 89 47.48 27.21 17.29
C SER A 89 46.66 26.60 18.42
N GLU A 90 47.30 26.31 19.53
CA GLU A 90 46.64 26.11 20.81
C GLU A 90 46.48 27.45 21.52
N VAL A 91 45.25 27.78 21.92
CA VAL A 91 44.92 29.05 22.57
C VAL A 91 44.07 28.77 23.81
N SER A 92 44.45 29.35 24.95
CA SER A 92 43.74 29.15 26.21
C SER A 92 43.63 30.44 27.02
N GLY A 93 42.49 30.64 27.69
CA GLY A 93 42.25 31.72 28.65
C GLY A 93 41.32 32.84 28.15
N ASP A 94 40.70 33.55 29.10
CA ASP A 94 39.69 34.59 28.87
C ASP A 94 40.20 35.71 27.94
N GLY A 95 39.61 35.82 26.75
CA GLY A 95 39.94 36.82 25.74
C GLY A 95 41.19 36.52 24.91
N ALA A 96 41.83 35.37 25.11
CA ALA A 96 42.95 34.93 24.27
C ALA A 96 42.44 34.62 22.85
N SER A 97 43.22 34.99 21.83
CA SER A 97 42.84 34.69 20.45
C SER A 97 44.01 34.39 19.52
N SER A 98 43.74 33.63 18.46
CA SER A 98 44.67 33.39 17.35
C SER A 98 43.96 33.60 16.01
N GLU A 99 44.67 34.15 15.02
CA GLU A 99 44.20 34.20 13.64
C GLU A 99 45.32 33.71 12.70
N LEU A 100 45.04 32.67 11.91
CA LEU A 100 45.96 32.12 10.91
C LEU A 100 45.31 32.11 9.52
N PRO A 101 46.10 32.22 8.43
CA PRO A 101 45.58 32.17 7.06
C PRO A 101 45.16 30.77 6.63
N SER A 102 45.81 29.72 7.13
CA SER A 102 45.55 28.32 6.80
C SER A 102 46.14 27.44 7.89
N SER A 103 45.70 26.18 7.94
CA SER A 103 46.25 25.20 8.85
C SER A 103 46.26 23.79 8.24
N ALA A 104 47.33 23.03 8.43
CA ALA A 104 47.45 21.70 7.84
C ALA A 104 48.24 20.71 8.71
N VAL A 105 47.82 19.45 8.74
CA VAL A 105 48.62 18.34 9.29
C VAL A 105 48.88 17.30 8.20
N THR A 106 50.13 16.85 8.06
CA THR A 106 50.49 15.71 7.23
C THR A 106 50.96 14.56 8.13
N ILE A 107 50.38 13.39 7.96
CA ILE A 107 50.72 12.18 8.71
C ILE A 107 51.25 11.14 7.71
N SER A 108 52.56 10.90 7.75
CA SER A 108 53.25 9.93 6.90
C SER A 108 53.72 8.69 7.68
N GLY A 109 53.47 8.67 8.99
CA GLY A 109 53.76 7.58 9.92
C GLY A 109 53.58 8.04 11.37
N GLY A 110 54.13 7.29 12.32
CA GLY A 110 54.10 7.63 13.74
C GLY A 110 52.79 7.24 14.44
N THR A 111 52.69 7.56 15.73
CA THR A 111 51.54 7.21 16.56
C THR A 111 51.09 8.41 17.39
N VAL A 112 49.79 8.68 17.41
CA VAL A 112 49.17 9.67 18.28
C VAL A 112 48.16 8.98 19.17
N TYR A 113 48.38 9.07 20.48
CA TYR A 113 47.43 8.62 21.48
C TYR A 113 46.49 9.79 21.87
N GLY A 114 45.58 10.15 20.96
CA GLY A 114 44.68 11.29 21.16
C GLY A 114 44.17 11.96 19.89
N ILE A 115 44.19 13.30 19.87
CA ILE A 115 43.49 14.15 18.90
C ILE A 115 44.49 14.77 17.92
N VAL A 116 44.22 14.63 16.62
CA VAL A 116 44.91 15.37 15.56
C VAL A 116 43.92 16.30 14.88
N MET A 117 44.26 17.58 14.72
CA MET A 117 43.38 18.55 14.10
C MET A 117 44.04 19.41 13.03
N GLY A 118 43.36 19.54 11.90
CA GLY A 118 43.73 20.43 10.81
C GLY A 118 43.47 21.89 11.16
N GLY A 119 42.64 22.21 12.17
CA GLY A 119 42.38 23.55 12.66
C GLY A 119 43.16 23.92 13.93
N SER A 120 42.60 24.84 14.71
CA SER A 120 43.16 25.30 15.99
C SER A 120 42.37 24.73 17.18
N TYR A 121 43.05 24.65 18.33
CA TYR A 121 42.46 24.23 19.61
C TYR A 121 42.19 25.48 20.48
N ALA A 122 40.93 25.72 20.84
CA ALA A 122 40.52 26.85 21.66
C ALA A 122 39.98 26.38 23.01
N LYS A 123 40.53 26.91 24.11
CA LYS A 123 40.22 26.47 25.47
C LYS A 123 39.84 27.61 26.44
N ASP A 124 38.83 27.39 27.28
CA ASP A 124 38.47 28.21 28.47
C ASP A 124 38.43 29.74 28.25
N GLY A 125 37.52 30.22 27.40
CA GLY A 125 37.41 31.66 27.15
C GLY A 125 38.15 32.16 25.91
N ALA A 126 38.86 31.27 25.20
CA ALA A 126 39.66 31.62 24.03
C ALA A 126 38.88 31.51 22.71
N THR A 127 39.32 32.27 21.70
CA THR A 127 38.79 32.25 20.33
C THR A 127 39.90 31.99 19.32
N ALA A 128 39.83 30.88 18.58
CA ALA A 128 40.78 30.57 17.52
C ALA A 128 40.11 30.68 16.14
N LYS A 129 40.82 31.28 15.18
CA LYS A 129 40.30 31.53 13.83
C LYS A 129 41.30 31.13 12.74
N ILE A 130 40.82 30.40 11.75
CA ILE A 130 41.48 30.16 10.46
C ILE A 130 40.70 30.94 9.39
N THR A 131 41.34 31.89 8.70
CA THR A 131 40.66 32.72 7.67
C THR A 131 40.53 32.01 6.32
N GLY A 132 41.36 31.00 6.05
CA GLY A 132 41.29 30.14 4.87
C GLY A 132 40.95 28.70 5.23
N ASN A 133 41.61 27.73 4.59
CA ASN A 133 41.30 26.31 4.71
C ASN A 133 42.06 25.62 5.86
N SER A 134 41.47 24.55 6.39
CA SER A 134 42.10 23.62 7.33
C SER A 134 42.12 22.20 6.74
N SER A 135 43.18 21.42 7.01
CA SER A 135 43.26 20.06 6.46
C SER A 135 44.10 19.06 7.27
N VAL A 136 43.76 17.78 7.17
CA VAL A 136 44.62 16.66 7.58
C VAL A 136 44.78 15.67 6.43
N ASN A 137 46.02 15.30 6.10
CA ASN A 137 46.33 14.30 5.09
C ASN A 137 47.12 13.15 5.73
N MET A 138 46.58 11.94 5.70
CA MET A 138 47.19 10.75 6.28
C MET A 138 47.45 9.69 5.22
N THR A 139 48.70 9.25 5.10
CA THR A 139 49.12 8.17 4.19
C THR A 139 49.54 6.90 4.94
N SER A 140 49.85 7.01 6.23
CA SER A 140 50.31 5.95 7.13
C SER A 140 50.30 6.48 8.57
N GLY A 141 50.46 5.61 9.57
CA GLY A 141 50.48 5.95 11.00
C GLY A 141 49.25 5.45 11.76
N ASP A 142 49.21 5.71 13.06
CA ASP A 142 48.17 5.22 13.97
C ASP A 142 47.64 6.32 14.90
N ILE A 143 46.32 6.54 14.90
CA ILE A 143 45.63 7.46 15.82
C ILE A 143 44.73 6.62 16.73
N LEU A 144 45.15 6.46 17.99
CA LEU A 144 44.67 5.40 18.87
C LEU A 144 44.27 5.92 20.24
N CYS A 145 43.33 5.23 20.89
CA CYS A 145 43.24 5.24 22.33
C CYS A 145 44.30 4.27 22.89
N LYS A 146 45.01 4.63 23.95
CA LYS A 146 46.03 3.75 24.55
C LYS A 146 45.40 2.49 25.15
N ASN A 147 44.22 2.64 25.72
CA ASN A 147 43.33 1.56 26.10
C ASN A 147 41.88 1.92 25.72
N PRO A 148 41.31 1.32 24.65
CA PRO A 148 39.95 1.61 24.20
C PRO A 148 38.86 1.46 25.27
N ASP A 149 39.07 0.61 26.28
CA ASP A 149 38.08 0.37 27.33
C ASP A 149 38.11 1.41 28.46
N ASN A 150 39.25 2.09 28.66
CA ASN A 150 39.51 2.88 29.88
C ASN A 150 40.11 4.27 29.63
N SER A 151 40.58 4.60 28.43
CA SER A 151 41.16 5.93 28.14
C SER A 151 40.09 7.02 28.33
N PRO A 152 40.41 8.17 28.96
CA PRO A 152 39.44 9.23 29.27
C PRO A 152 39.13 10.17 28.09
N TYR A 153 39.55 9.80 26.87
CA TYR A 153 39.41 10.57 25.65
C TYR A 153 39.13 9.64 24.48
N ASP A 154 38.50 10.18 23.45
CA ASP A 154 38.37 9.54 22.15
C ASP A 154 39.50 10.01 21.23
N ALA A 155 40.19 9.06 20.57
CA ALA A 155 41.20 9.37 19.59
C ALA A 155 40.57 9.70 18.24
N VAL A 156 40.98 10.82 17.62
CA VAL A 156 40.29 11.34 16.43
C VAL A 156 41.19 12.17 15.54
N ILE A 157 40.93 12.09 14.23
CA ILE A 157 41.37 13.06 13.23
C ILE A 157 40.24 14.03 12.90
N LEU A 158 40.49 15.33 13.08
CA LEU A 158 39.55 16.42 12.77
C LEU A 158 40.12 17.28 11.63
N GLY A 159 39.34 17.56 10.59
CA GLY A 159 39.75 18.53 9.57
C GLY A 159 39.72 19.97 10.10
N GLY A 160 38.79 20.24 11.01
CA GLY A 160 38.46 21.55 11.54
C GLY A 160 39.14 21.85 12.88
N GLY A 161 38.62 22.86 13.58
CA GLY A 161 39.08 23.20 14.93
C GLY A 161 38.39 22.39 16.02
N PHE A 162 38.85 22.55 17.26
CA PHE A 162 38.20 21.99 18.44
C PHE A 162 38.07 23.06 19.53
N ALA A 163 36.83 23.41 19.87
CA ALA A 163 36.49 24.27 21.01
C ALA A 163 36.21 23.41 22.25
N TYR A 164 36.96 23.63 23.31
CA TYR A 164 36.82 22.91 24.57
C TYR A 164 36.70 23.88 25.74
N ASN A 165 35.79 23.62 26.66
CA ASN A 165 35.65 24.40 27.88
C ASN A 165 35.58 23.43 29.07
N ASP A 166 36.41 23.65 30.10
CA ASP A 166 36.27 22.97 31.41
C ASP A 166 35.90 23.95 32.55
N GLY A 167 35.77 25.24 32.25
CA GLY A 167 35.43 26.31 33.20
C GLY A 167 34.14 27.08 32.90
N PHE A 168 34.00 28.29 33.43
CA PHE A 168 32.78 29.10 33.30
C PHE A 168 32.76 30.08 32.10
N LYS A 169 33.65 29.93 31.10
CA LYS A 169 33.89 30.93 30.04
C LYS A 169 33.84 30.35 28.63
N ALA A 170 33.10 30.99 27.72
CA ALA A 170 32.85 30.45 26.39
C ALA A 170 34.11 30.32 25.52
N ALA A 171 34.31 29.19 24.85
CA ALA A 171 35.41 28.95 23.92
C ALA A 171 34.89 28.81 22.48
N SER A 172 35.65 29.29 21.49
CA SER A 172 35.25 29.17 20.08
C SER A 172 36.39 28.86 19.11
N ALA A 173 36.11 28.02 18.13
CA ALA A 173 37.04 27.69 17.05
C ALA A 173 36.35 27.83 15.68
N GLU A 174 36.86 28.73 14.82
CA GLU A 174 36.25 29.02 13.51
C GLU A 174 37.22 28.75 12.35
N VAL A 175 36.70 28.10 11.30
CA VAL A 175 37.36 27.98 9.99
C VAL A 175 36.49 28.68 8.96
N TYR A 176 37.00 29.75 8.34
CA TYR A 176 36.26 30.53 7.35
C TYR A 176 36.25 29.89 5.95
N GLY A 177 37.29 29.12 5.62
CA GLY A 177 37.35 28.31 4.40
C GLY A 177 36.81 26.90 4.61
N ASN A 178 37.30 25.98 3.77
CA ASN A 178 36.93 24.57 3.82
C ASN A 178 37.78 23.80 4.83
N SER A 179 37.19 22.73 5.36
CA SER A 179 37.84 21.76 6.24
C SER A 179 37.92 20.42 5.54
N SER A 180 39.06 19.73 5.56
CA SER A 180 39.19 18.43 4.90
C SER A 180 40.04 17.42 5.66
N VAL A 181 39.66 16.15 5.56
CA VAL A 181 40.48 15.00 5.97
C VAL A 181 40.59 14.04 4.81
N THR A 182 41.82 13.64 4.47
CA THR A 182 42.10 12.60 3.48
C THR A 182 42.91 11.48 4.13
N ILE A 183 42.41 10.25 4.09
CA ILE A 183 43.11 9.05 4.59
C ILE A 183 43.31 8.09 3.42
N SER A 184 44.57 7.72 3.18
CA SER A 184 44.97 6.77 2.13
C SER A 184 45.71 5.55 2.68
N GLY A 185 45.97 5.51 3.99
CA GLY A 185 46.61 4.41 4.68
C GLY A 185 46.74 4.66 6.19
N GLY A 186 47.06 3.61 6.94
CA GLY A 186 47.17 3.62 8.40
C GLY A 186 45.85 3.33 9.13
N TYR A 187 45.80 3.67 10.42
CA TYR A 187 44.68 3.43 11.31
C TYR A 187 44.23 4.70 12.03
N ALA A 188 42.92 4.97 12.03
CA ALA A 188 42.31 6.00 12.84
C ALA A 188 41.14 5.44 13.64
N TYR A 189 41.03 5.80 14.91
CA TYR A 189 39.88 5.39 15.72
C TYR A 189 38.60 6.12 15.26
N TYR A 190 38.63 7.46 15.19
CA TYR A 190 37.62 8.29 14.52
C TYR A 190 38.24 9.17 13.43
N ALA A 191 37.47 9.45 12.39
CA ALA A 191 37.84 10.41 11.34
C ALA A 191 36.68 11.37 11.04
N VAL A 192 36.98 12.68 11.00
CA VAL A 192 35.96 13.73 10.94
C VAL A 192 36.39 14.83 9.97
N GLY A 193 35.62 15.06 8.91
CA GLY A 193 35.88 16.14 7.96
C GLY A 193 35.66 17.54 8.56
N GLY A 194 34.83 17.65 9.60
CA GLY A 194 34.46 18.90 10.28
C GLY A 194 35.25 19.21 11.56
N ALA A 195 34.59 19.93 12.47
CA ALA A 195 35.15 20.43 13.73
C ALA A 195 34.59 19.67 14.96
N ALA A 196 35.02 19.98 16.17
CA ALA A 196 34.45 19.37 17.38
C ALA A 196 34.18 20.42 18.46
N SER A 197 33.19 20.22 19.32
CA SER A 197 32.97 21.04 20.50
C SER A 197 32.62 20.21 21.73
N GLN A 198 33.08 20.66 22.90
CA GLN A 198 32.76 20.05 24.18
C GLN A 198 32.75 21.08 25.32
N ASP A 199 31.74 21.00 26.20
CA ASP A 199 31.58 21.91 27.35
C ASP A 199 31.62 21.23 28.72
N GLY A 200 32.17 21.96 29.68
CA GLY A 200 32.18 21.67 31.11
C GLY A 200 31.28 22.60 31.92
N GLY A 201 30.42 23.40 31.26
CA GLY A 201 29.47 24.30 31.92
C GLY A 201 29.26 25.66 31.27
N ALA A 202 30.07 26.05 30.27
CA ALA A 202 29.88 27.26 29.46
C ALA A 202 29.98 26.96 27.95
N ALA A 203 29.55 27.88 27.09
CA ALA A 203 29.43 27.60 25.65
C ALA A 203 30.74 27.17 24.98
N ALA A 204 30.67 26.14 24.14
CA ALA A 204 31.77 25.70 23.30
C ALA A 204 31.28 25.63 21.85
N ASP A 205 31.75 26.55 21.01
CA ASP A 205 31.24 26.72 19.65
C ASP A 205 32.33 26.42 18.61
N SER A 206 32.07 25.49 17.70
CA SER A 206 32.95 25.22 16.57
C SER A 206 32.24 25.38 15.23
N VAL A 207 32.81 26.19 14.33
CA VAL A 207 32.16 26.54 13.07
C VAL A 207 33.11 26.37 11.89
N VAL A 208 32.68 25.58 10.92
CA VAL A 208 33.24 25.56 9.56
C VAL A 208 32.30 26.35 8.66
N ARG A 209 32.72 27.54 8.20
CA ARG A 209 31.90 28.40 7.36
C ARG A 209 31.88 27.95 5.89
N GLY A 210 32.96 27.32 5.43
CA GLY A 210 32.99 26.62 4.15
C GLY A 210 32.37 25.22 4.25
N SER A 211 32.75 24.35 3.31
CA SER A 211 32.34 22.95 3.31
C SER A 211 33.31 22.09 4.13
N SER A 212 32.82 20.95 4.63
CA SER A 212 33.67 19.89 5.18
C SER A 212 33.80 18.71 4.21
N SER A 213 34.95 18.05 4.18
CA SER A 213 35.13 16.81 3.43
C SER A 213 35.92 15.73 4.17
N LEU A 214 35.51 14.48 4.00
CA LEU A 214 36.21 13.28 4.47
C LEU A 214 36.37 12.31 3.30
N ILE A 215 37.62 12.07 2.88
CA ILE A 215 37.94 11.19 1.75
C ILE A 215 38.77 10.01 2.26
N LEU A 216 38.24 8.80 2.10
CA LEU A 216 38.86 7.55 2.50
C LEU A 216 39.19 6.74 1.25
N SER A 217 40.49 6.64 0.95
CA SER A 217 41.03 5.90 -0.21
C SER A 217 41.92 4.72 0.16
N GLY A 218 42.08 4.48 1.46
CA GLY A 218 42.83 3.38 2.04
C GLY A 218 42.81 3.48 3.57
N GLY A 219 43.47 2.54 4.24
CA GLY A 219 43.52 2.51 5.70
C GLY A 219 42.21 2.05 6.35
N THR A 220 42.19 2.10 7.68
CA THR A 220 41.03 1.71 8.50
C THR A 220 40.60 2.86 9.40
N VAL A 221 39.30 3.16 9.37
CA VAL A 221 38.61 3.93 10.40
C VAL A 221 37.78 2.94 11.22
N ASP A 222 38.05 2.82 12.51
CA ASP A 222 37.42 1.78 13.31
C ASP A 222 36.03 2.22 13.77
N TYR A 223 35.95 3.16 14.71
CA TYR A 223 34.70 3.43 15.41
C TYR A 223 33.74 4.35 14.65
N GLY A 224 34.22 5.33 13.88
CA GLY A 224 33.28 6.21 13.18
C GLY A 224 33.91 7.20 12.21
N ALA A 225 33.23 7.38 11.08
CA ALA A 225 33.61 8.32 10.03
C ALA A 225 32.48 9.36 9.85
N TYR A 226 32.79 10.62 10.09
CA TYR A 226 31.83 11.72 10.08
C TYR A 226 32.21 12.77 9.03
N GLY A 227 31.27 13.11 8.15
CA GLY A 227 31.48 14.20 7.18
C GLY A 227 31.59 15.56 7.85
N SER A 228 30.82 15.77 8.91
CA SER A 228 30.80 17.00 9.69
C SER A 228 31.20 16.74 11.14
N GLY A 229 31.19 17.80 11.93
CA GLY A 229 31.66 17.78 13.31
C GLY A 229 30.65 17.39 14.37
N TRP A 230 31.13 17.02 15.56
CA TRP A 230 30.27 16.68 16.69
C TRP A 230 30.23 17.73 17.80
N ALA A 231 29.20 17.65 18.65
CA ALA A 231 29.02 18.50 19.83
C ALA A 231 28.69 17.66 21.07
N LEU A 232 29.44 17.86 22.15
CA LEU A 232 29.31 17.09 23.39
C LEU A 232 29.03 17.98 24.60
N GLY A 233 27.77 17.96 25.06
CA GLY A 233 27.29 18.69 26.23
C GLY A 233 26.28 19.78 25.88
N SER A 234 25.51 20.21 26.89
CA SER A 234 24.33 21.05 26.70
C SER A 234 24.61 22.47 26.20
N ASN A 235 25.85 22.92 26.26
CA ASN A 235 26.27 24.23 25.75
C ASN A 235 27.25 24.09 24.58
N SER A 236 27.36 22.90 24.00
CA SER A 236 28.24 22.63 22.87
C SER A 236 27.49 22.73 21.56
N LYS A 237 28.07 23.45 20.61
CA LYS A 237 27.53 23.60 19.26
C LYS A 237 28.61 23.43 18.20
N THR A 238 28.28 22.64 17.18
CA THR A 238 29.11 22.47 16.01
C THR A 238 28.31 22.74 14.74
N GLN A 239 28.85 23.58 13.85
CA GLN A 239 28.18 23.99 12.62
C GLN A 239 29.09 23.81 11.40
N THR A 240 28.53 23.32 10.30
CA THR A 240 29.15 23.35 8.97
C THR A 240 28.20 24.05 8.01
N LEU A 241 28.58 25.21 7.47
CA LEU A 241 27.64 26.07 6.73
C LEU A 241 27.64 25.83 5.22
N GLY A 242 28.72 25.29 4.65
CA GLY A 242 28.88 25.05 3.21
C GLY A 242 28.58 23.62 2.75
N GLY A 243 27.96 22.80 3.59
CA GLY A 243 27.64 21.40 3.32
C GLY A 243 28.78 20.43 3.63
N SER A 244 28.49 19.14 3.52
CA SER A 244 29.43 18.07 3.81
C SER A 244 29.56 17.06 2.68
N TYR A 245 30.77 16.56 2.47
CA TYR A 245 31.08 15.54 1.47
C TYR A 245 31.90 14.41 2.06
N VAL A 246 31.44 13.17 1.90
CA VAL A 246 32.13 11.97 2.36
C VAL A 246 32.31 11.01 1.19
N GLU A 247 33.52 10.49 1.00
CA GLU A 247 33.82 9.53 -0.06
C GLU A 247 34.61 8.35 0.49
N VAL A 248 34.14 7.13 0.19
CA VAL A 248 34.82 5.87 0.48
C VAL A 248 35.09 5.17 -0.85
N VAL A 249 36.36 4.92 -1.16
CA VAL A 249 36.78 4.22 -2.38
C VAL A 249 37.54 2.94 -2.06
N ASN A 250 37.89 2.20 -3.10
CA ASN A 250 38.52 0.89 -2.98
C ASN A 250 39.80 0.90 -2.12
N GLY A 251 39.87 0.00 -1.14
CA GLY A 251 40.99 -0.13 -0.20
C GLY A 251 40.74 0.51 1.18
N ALA A 252 39.73 1.36 1.32
CA ALA A 252 39.31 1.90 2.61
C ALA A 252 38.38 0.94 3.37
N ASN A 253 38.50 0.93 4.70
CA ASN A 253 37.61 0.17 5.58
C ASN A 253 37.11 1.07 6.71
N VAL A 254 35.79 1.20 6.84
CA VAL A 254 35.11 1.78 8.00
C VAL A 254 34.47 0.61 8.73
N THR A 255 34.94 0.22 9.92
CA THR A 255 34.45 -1.01 10.57
C THR A 255 33.05 -0.81 11.16
N TRP A 256 32.70 0.42 11.55
CA TRP A 256 31.41 0.78 12.11
C TRP A 256 30.62 1.75 11.21
N ASN A 257 30.18 2.90 11.72
CA ASN A 257 29.23 3.78 11.04
C ASN A 257 29.91 4.88 10.19
N LEU A 258 29.24 5.24 9.11
CA LEU A 258 29.58 6.34 8.21
C LEU A 258 28.43 7.36 8.19
N LEU A 259 28.72 8.62 8.49
CA LEU A 259 27.70 9.67 8.58
C LEU A 259 28.02 10.82 7.64
N GLY A 260 27.00 11.30 6.93
CA GLY A 260 27.12 12.47 6.06
C GLY A 260 27.23 13.77 6.83
N ALA A 261 26.63 13.84 8.03
CA ALA A 261 26.79 14.95 8.96
C ALA A 261 27.67 14.55 10.17
N GLY A 262 27.38 15.12 11.34
CA GLY A 262 28.08 14.84 12.59
C GLY A 262 27.15 14.31 13.68
N GLY A 263 27.69 14.15 14.89
CA GLY A 263 26.97 13.64 16.06
C GLY A 263 26.70 14.69 17.15
N ALA A 264 25.68 14.48 17.97
CA ALA A 264 25.41 15.33 19.12
C ALA A 264 24.98 14.53 20.36
N TRP A 265 25.61 14.83 21.51
CA TRP A 265 25.37 14.11 22.76
C TRP A 265 25.27 15.07 23.95
N GLY A 266 24.55 14.66 25.00
CA GLY A 266 24.48 15.40 26.27
C GLY A 266 23.77 16.76 26.19
N GLY A 267 22.86 16.94 25.22
CA GLY A 267 22.18 18.21 24.95
C GLY A 267 22.88 19.09 23.92
N GLY A 268 23.91 18.58 23.24
CA GLY A 268 24.66 19.32 22.22
C GLY A 268 23.88 19.53 20.93
N VAL A 269 24.43 20.39 20.06
CA VAL A 269 23.82 20.74 18.78
C VAL A 269 24.82 20.57 17.64
N SER A 270 24.50 19.71 16.66
CA SER A 270 25.21 19.58 15.39
C SER A 270 24.32 20.06 14.24
N GLU A 271 24.81 21.02 13.46
CA GLU A 271 24.07 21.60 12.34
C GLU A 271 24.91 21.57 11.06
N VAL A 272 24.32 21.07 9.98
CA VAL A 272 24.88 21.18 8.63
C VAL A 272 23.92 21.98 7.76
N ASN A 273 24.40 23.07 7.18
CA ASN A 273 23.70 23.78 6.13
C ASN A 273 24.30 23.46 4.77
N GLY A 274 23.49 23.50 3.71
CA GLY A 274 23.95 23.24 2.34
C GLY A 274 23.97 21.76 1.95
N GLY A 275 23.44 20.89 2.80
CA GLY A 275 23.23 19.47 2.56
C GLY A 275 24.45 18.58 2.81
N THR A 276 24.23 17.27 2.70
CA THR A 276 25.27 16.25 2.83
C THR A 276 25.30 15.35 1.60
N GLN A 277 26.48 14.87 1.25
CA GLN A 277 26.67 13.88 0.20
C GLN A 277 27.64 12.79 0.66
N ILE A 278 27.22 11.53 0.50
CA ILE A 278 28.06 10.36 0.73
C ILE A 278 28.23 9.62 -0.60
N VAL A 279 29.45 9.26 -0.95
CA VAL A 279 29.78 8.45 -2.12
C VAL A 279 30.53 7.19 -1.67
N ILE A 280 29.97 6.03 -1.98
CA ILE A 280 30.65 4.74 -1.79
C ILE A 280 30.94 4.20 -3.20
N ASP A 281 32.21 4.29 -3.58
CA ASP A 281 32.74 3.81 -4.87
C ASP A 281 33.88 2.81 -4.63
N GLY A 282 33.58 1.84 -3.75
CA GLY A 282 34.47 0.80 -3.30
C GLY A 282 34.59 0.78 -1.78
N GLY A 283 35.54 0.00 -1.27
CA GLY A 283 35.79 -0.12 0.17
C GLY A 283 34.67 -0.86 0.90
N ASN A 284 34.79 -0.90 2.22
CA ASN A 284 33.85 -1.58 3.11
C ASN A 284 33.37 -0.64 4.22
N VAL A 285 32.06 -0.58 4.43
CA VAL A 285 31.42 0.02 5.62
C VAL A 285 30.71 -1.10 6.39
N GLY A 286 31.28 -1.50 7.53
CA GLY A 286 30.78 -2.62 8.32
C GLY A 286 29.47 -2.34 9.06
N GLY A 287 29.17 -1.06 9.31
CA GLY A 287 27.97 -0.59 10.00
C GLY A 287 26.99 0.17 9.09
N SER A 288 26.29 1.12 9.71
CA SER A 288 25.26 1.92 9.07
C SER A 288 25.86 3.11 8.33
N VAL A 289 25.31 3.38 7.15
CA VAL A 289 25.52 4.63 6.42
C VAL A 289 24.31 5.52 6.67
N LEU A 290 24.51 6.68 7.30
CA LEU A 290 23.48 7.66 7.60
C LEU A 290 23.70 8.90 6.73
N GLY A 291 22.76 9.23 5.85
CA GLY A 291 22.83 10.47 5.07
C GLY A 291 22.88 11.72 5.95
N GLY A 292 22.17 11.70 7.08
CA GLY A 292 22.14 12.75 8.08
C GLY A 292 23.19 12.61 9.19
N GLY A 293 22.86 13.18 10.35
CA GLY A 293 23.64 13.06 11.59
C GLY A 293 22.99 12.12 12.60
N GLU A 294 23.61 12.00 13.76
CA GLU A 294 23.06 11.23 14.88
C GLU A 294 22.96 12.06 16.15
N ALA A 295 22.02 11.73 17.02
CA ALA A 295 21.92 12.39 18.32
C ALA A 295 21.31 11.51 19.42
N GLN A 296 21.68 11.83 20.66
CA GLN A 296 21.20 11.16 21.88
C GLN A 296 21.16 12.11 23.08
N GLY A 297 20.30 11.84 24.07
CA GLY A 297 20.34 12.48 25.38
C GLY A 297 19.81 13.91 25.36
N GLY A 298 18.72 14.15 24.61
CA GLY A 298 18.13 15.48 24.43
C GLY A 298 18.92 16.42 23.50
N SER A 299 19.74 15.84 22.61
CA SER A 299 20.60 16.59 21.70
C SER A 299 19.88 16.92 20.37
N CYS A 300 20.54 17.67 19.49
CA CYS A 300 19.99 18.04 18.19
C CYS A 300 21.00 17.79 17.07
N ALA A 301 20.58 17.12 16.00
CA ALA A 301 21.36 16.95 14.78
C ALA A 301 20.49 17.29 13.56
N THR A 302 20.78 18.40 12.88
CA THR A 302 19.97 18.86 11.74
C THR A 302 20.79 19.06 10.47
N VAL A 303 20.17 18.72 9.33
CA VAL A 303 20.72 18.99 8.00
C VAL A 303 19.72 19.77 7.16
N THR A 304 20.08 21.00 6.80
CA THR A 304 19.33 21.80 5.82
C THR A 304 19.94 21.63 4.42
N GLY A 305 19.12 21.66 3.38
CA GLY A 305 19.52 21.40 1.98
C GLY A 305 19.44 19.94 1.54
N GLY A 306 19.12 19.02 2.46
CA GLY A 306 18.89 17.60 2.19
C GLY A 306 20.14 16.72 2.17
N THR A 307 19.93 15.41 2.06
CA THR A 307 20.97 14.39 2.07
C THR A 307 20.98 13.59 0.78
N ASN A 308 22.16 13.13 0.35
CA ASN A 308 22.31 12.29 -0.84
C ASN A 308 23.35 11.19 -0.62
N VAL A 309 22.91 9.95 -0.51
CA VAL A 309 23.76 8.76 -0.39
C VAL A 309 23.86 8.08 -1.74
N ILE A 310 25.07 7.94 -2.28
CA ILE A 310 25.33 7.37 -3.60
C ILE A 310 26.21 6.13 -3.44
N MET A 311 25.68 4.97 -3.79
CA MET A 311 26.41 3.70 -3.83
C MET A 311 26.65 3.28 -5.28
N LYS A 312 27.91 3.24 -5.68
CA LYS A 312 28.37 2.81 -7.02
C LYS A 312 29.01 1.42 -6.99
N SER A 313 29.74 1.12 -5.92
CA SER A 313 30.38 -0.18 -5.68
C SER A 313 30.70 -0.33 -4.19
N GLY A 314 31.42 -1.38 -3.77
CA GLY A 314 31.76 -1.63 -2.36
C GLY A 314 30.65 -2.31 -1.56
N THR A 315 30.79 -2.30 -0.23
CA THR A 315 29.86 -2.93 0.71
C THR A 315 29.43 -1.97 1.81
N ALA A 316 28.15 -2.03 2.18
CA ALA A 316 27.60 -1.36 3.36
C ALA A 316 26.60 -2.29 4.04
N ARG A 317 26.46 -2.24 5.38
CA ARG A 317 25.47 -3.09 6.05
C ARG A 317 24.05 -2.55 5.93
N TYR A 318 23.87 -1.28 6.25
CA TYR A 318 22.59 -0.57 6.18
C TYR A 318 22.77 0.77 5.48
N LEU A 319 21.77 1.20 4.72
CA LEU A 319 21.71 2.55 4.16
C LEU A 319 20.47 3.28 4.67
N TYR A 320 20.66 4.47 5.22
CA TYR A 320 19.59 5.38 5.64
C TYR A 320 19.75 6.71 4.92
N GLY A 321 18.65 7.23 4.37
CA GLY A 321 18.65 8.55 3.74
C GLY A 321 18.68 9.66 4.79
N GLY A 322 18.02 9.46 5.92
CA GLY A 322 17.98 10.36 7.07
C GLY A 322 19.13 10.15 8.06
N GLY A 323 18.91 10.61 9.30
CA GLY A 323 19.83 10.45 10.43
C GLY A 323 19.45 9.30 11.36
N ALA A 324 20.02 9.31 12.56
CA ALA A 324 19.67 8.35 13.62
C ALA A 324 19.38 9.05 14.96
N ASN A 325 18.22 8.77 15.53
CA ASN A 325 17.86 9.18 16.88
C ASN A 325 17.93 7.98 17.82
N TRP A 326 18.81 8.08 18.82
CA TRP A 326 19.03 6.99 19.77
C TRP A 326 18.15 7.10 21.02
N ASP A 327 17.37 8.17 21.17
CA ASP A 327 16.35 8.33 22.22
C ASP A 327 15.00 7.74 21.75
N LEU A 328 14.96 6.41 21.61
CA LEU A 328 13.89 5.65 20.95
C LEU A 328 12.45 5.94 21.43
N GLU A 329 12.26 6.32 22.70
CA GLU A 329 10.92 6.40 23.32
C GLU A 329 10.48 7.81 23.75
N GLU A 330 11.41 8.71 24.11
CA GLU A 330 11.03 9.98 24.74
C GLU A 330 11.09 11.19 23.79
N ARG A 331 11.55 11.00 22.53
CA ARG A 331 11.75 12.05 21.50
C ARG A 331 12.25 13.40 22.04
N ARG A 332 13.10 13.37 23.08
CA ARG A 332 13.73 14.58 23.64
C ARG A 332 14.78 15.15 22.69
N THR A 333 15.26 14.31 21.77
CA THR A 333 16.26 14.60 20.76
C THR A 333 15.59 14.91 19.43
N GLU A 334 16.07 15.94 18.73
CA GLU A 334 15.66 16.27 17.36
C GLU A 334 16.74 15.80 16.38
N VAL A 335 16.38 14.85 15.52
CA VAL A 335 17.20 14.49 14.36
C VAL A 335 16.35 14.68 13.11
N SER A 336 16.71 15.67 12.30
CA SER A 336 15.90 16.01 11.13
C SER A 336 16.72 16.44 9.92
N VAL A 337 16.22 16.07 8.73
CA VAL A 337 16.77 16.52 7.44
C VAL A 337 15.66 17.06 6.55
N ASP A 338 15.99 18.00 5.66
CA ASP A 338 14.97 18.61 4.77
C ASP A 338 14.41 17.61 3.74
N THR A 339 15.29 16.87 3.05
CA THR A 339 14.93 15.81 2.08
C THR A 339 16.01 14.74 2.11
N ALA A 340 15.69 13.54 1.63
CA ALA A 340 16.64 12.42 1.58
C ALA A 340 16.61 11.72 0.23
N LYS A 341 17.80 11.36 -0.28
CA LYS A 341 17.95 10.55 -1.48
C LYS A 341 19.01 9.47 -1.29
N ILE A 342 18.67 8.25 -1.71
CA ILE A 342 19.60 7.12 -1.86
C ILE A 342 19.63 6.71 -3.33
N SER A 343 20.83 6.62 -3.92
CA SER A 343 21.04 6.15 -5.30
C SER A 343 21.97 4.94 -5.31
N ILE A 344 21.51 3.79 -5.79
CA ILE A 344 22.27 2.53 -5.84
C ILE A 344 22.42 2.10 -7.29
N SER A 345 23.65 2.14 -7.80
CA SER A 345 24.01 1.72 -9.17
C SER A 345 24.90 0.48 -9.21
N GLY A 346 25.44 0.07 -8.06
CA GLY A 346 26.27 -1.12 -7.88
C GLY A 346 26.64 -1.33 -6.41
N GLY A 347 27.42 -2.37 -6.12
CA GLY A 347 27.80 -2.76 -4.75
C GLY A 347 26.78 -3.65 -4.05
N GLU A 348 27.00 -3.91 -2.76
CA GLU A 348 26.17 -4.79 -1.93
C GLU A 348 25.76 -4.12 -0.61
N VAL A 349 24.45 -4.06 -0.38
CA VAL A 349 23.86 -3.73 0.93
C VAL A 349 23.56 -5.04 1.66
N GLY A 350 24.32 -5.30 2.73
CA GLY A 350 24.29 -6.58 3.45
C GLY A 350 22.96 -6.86 4.17
N ALA A 351 22.18 -5.84 4.49
CA ALA A 351 20.85 -5.95 5.07
C ALA A 351 19.85 -5.07 4.30
N TYR A 352 19.29 -4.04 4.92
CA TYR A 352 18.17 -3.28 4.38
C TYR A 352 18.50 -1.82 4.07
N VAL A 353 17.62 -1.19 3.28
CA VAL A 353 17.68 0.21 2.87
C VAL A 353 16.44 0.95 3.37
N VAL A 354 16.63 2.15 3.91
CA VAL A 354 15.58 2.99 4.48
C VAL A 354 15.68 4.38 3.86
N GLY A 355 14.62 4.84 3.18
CA GLY A 355 14.60 6.16 2.54
C GLY A 355 14.58 7.28 3.57
N GLY A 356 13.87 7.05 4.68
CA GLY A 356 13.91 7.88 5.88
C GLY A 356 15.17 7.66 6.72
N GLY A 357 15.07 7.88 8.03
CA GLY A 357 16.15 7.56 8.96
C GLY A 357 15.71 6.62 10.08
N TYR A 358 16.62 6.36 11.02
CA TYR A 358 16.37 5.53 12.18
C TYR A 358 15.78 6.40 13.30
N PHE A 359 14.47 6.28 13.56
CA PHE A 359 13.71 7.09 14.53
C PHE A 359 13.86 8.62 14.29
N SER A 360 14.24 9.02 13.08
CA SER A 360 14.50 10.41 12.71
C SER A 360 13.51 10.91 11.66
N ASP A 361 13.40 12.24 11.55
CA ASP A 361 12.46 12.87 10.63
C ASP A 361 13.12 13.26 9.29
N VAL A 362 12.39 13.07 8.20
CA VAL A 362 12.66 13.65 6.88
C VAL A 362 11.49 14.56 6.54
N LYS A 363 11.70 15.88 6.61
CA LYS A 363 10.60 16.87 6.51
C LYS A 363 9.91 16.83 5.14
N GLY A 364 10.67 16.57 4.08
CA GLY A 364 10.21 16.48 2.70
C GLY A 364 10.23 15.05 2.16
N ALA A 365 10.61 14.91 0.89
CA ALA A 365 10.63 13.62 0.22
C ALA A 365 11.83 12.75 0.62
N ALA A 366 11.57 11.46 0.77
CA ALA A 366 12.55 10.39 0.87
C ALA A 366 12.52 9.54 -0.42
N ASN A 367 13.61 9.58 -1.19
CA ASN A 367 13.71 8.93 -2.49
C ASN A 367 14.75 7.82 -2.48
N ILE A 368 14.39 6.65 -2.98
CA ILE A 368 15.30 5.53 -3.23
C ILE A 368 15.28 5.24 -4.73
N GLU A 369 16.46 5.30 -5.36
CA GLU A 369 16.66 4.98 -6.77
C GLU A 369 17.65 3.83 -6.90
N MET A 370 17.21 2.70 -7.45
CA MET A 370 18.05 1.53 -7.67
C MET A 370 18.09 1.19 -9.17
N THR A 371 19.29 1.22 -9.75
CA THR A 371 19.58 0.88 -11.15
C THR A 371 20.53 -0.31 -11.28
N GLY A 372 21.14 -0.75 -10.18
CA GLY A 372 22.06 -1.88 -10.11
C GLY A 372 22.36 -2.27 -8.66
N GLY A 373 23.35 -3.15 -8.46
CA GLY A 373 23.76 -3.62 -7.13
C GLY A 373 22.86 -4.71 -6.54
N THR A 374 23.14 -5.09 -5.29
CA THR A 374 22.39 -6.11 -4.53
C THR A 374 21.98 -5.56 -3.17
N ILE A 375 20.72 -5.79 -2.79
CA ILE A 375 20.20 -5.55 -1.43
C ILE A 375 19.75 -6.90 -0.87
N ASN A 376 20.36 -7.34 0.23
CA ASN A 376 20.09 -8.66 0.79
C ASN A 376 18.84 -8.72 1.69
N GLY A 377 18.30 -7.57 2.10
CA GLY A 377 17.13 -7.43 2.94
C GLY A 377 16.04 -6.57 2.30
N ASN A 378 15.21 -5.97 3.15
CA ASN A 378 14.05 -5.19 2.73
C ASN A 378 14.42 -3.76 2.30
N ILE A 379 13.51 -3.13 1.58
CA ILE A 379 13.53 -1.69 1.29
C ILE A 379 12.31 -1.07 1.96
N TYR A 380 12.52 0.01 2.72
CA TYR A 380 11.47 0.81 3.32
C TYR A 380 11.55 2.23 2.78
N GLY A 381 10.48 2.74 2.15
CA GLY A 381 10.45 4.09 1.62
C GLY A 381 10.47 5.17 2.71
N GLY A 382 9.84 4.90 3.85
CA GLY A 382 9.78 5.80 5.01
C GLY A 382 10.88 5.55 6.04
N SER A 383 10.66 5.98 7.29
CA SER A 383 11.58 5.75 8.42
C SER A 383 11.47 4.35 9.03
N GLU A 384 12.52 3.93 9.71
CA GLU A 384 12.51 2.78 10.62
C GLU A 384 12.27 3.29 12.05
N GLY A 385 11.24 2.80 12.71
CA GLY A 385 10.81 3.27 14.02
C GLY A 385 10.02 4.59 13.95
N ALA A 386 9.90 5.26 15.09
CA ALA A 386 9.01 6.40 15.28
C ALA A 386 9.54 7.70 14.65
N GLY A 387 9.84 7.72 13.35
CA GLY A 387 10.20 8.89 12.56
C GLY A 387 9.12 9.28 11.55
N SER A 388 9.01 10.58 11.23
CA SER A 388 8.10 11.10 10.20
C SER A 388 8.81 11.34 8.88
N THR A 389 8.17 11.02 7.76
CA THR A 389 8.65 11.32 6.40
C THR A 389 7.58 12.10 5.63
N GLY A 390 7.94 13.18 4.96
CA GLY A 390 6.98 13.98 4.18
C GLY A 390 6.30 13.18 3.07
N SER A 391 7.07 12.56 2.17
CA SER A 391 6.55 11.65 1.13
C SER A 391 7.62 10.64 0.73
N THR A 392 7.23 9.53 0.08
CA THR A 392 8.19 8.50 -0.35
C THR A 392 8.10 8.20 -1.84
N LEU A 393 9.26 7.92 -2.44
CA LEU A 393 9.40 7.35 -3.77
C LEU A 393 10.46 6.25 -3.77
N VAL A 394 10.05 5.02 -4.07
CA VAL A 394 10.95 3.89 -4.30
C VAL A 394 10.92 3.55 -5.78
N SER A 395 12.02 3.73 -6.50
CA SER A 395 12.15 3.45 -7.93
C SER A 395 13.24 2.41 -8.18
N ILE A 396 12.86 1.26 -8.73
CA ILE A 396 13.76 0.14 -8.99
C ILE A 396 13.69 -0.22 -10.47
N SER A 397 14.82 -0.16 -11.16
CA SER A 397 14.93 -0.38 -12.61
C SER A 397 16.08 -1.31 -13.00
N GLY A 398 16.84 -1.80 -12.02
CA GLY A 398 17.89 -2.79 -12.19
C GLY A 398 18.42 -3.29 -10.85
N GLY A 399 19.33 -4.27 -10.89
CA GLY A 399 19.92 -4.90 -9.71
C GLY A 399 19.09 -6.03 -9.10
N THR A 400 19.42 -6.45 -7.87
CA THR A 400 18.79 -7.57 -7.16
C THR A 400 18.32 -7.15 -5.77
N VAL A 401 17.06 -7.46 -5.44
CA VAL A 401 16.48 -7.27 -4.10
C VAL A 401 16.05 -8.64 -3.57
N ASN A 402 16.74 -9.13 -2.54
CA ASN A 402 16.46 -10.44 -1.95
C ASN A 402 15.36 -10.40 -0.87
N GLY A 403 15.03 -9.21 -0.37
CA GLY A 403 13.91 -9.00 0.55
C GLY A 403 12.65 -8.51 -0.14
N ARG A 404 11.86 -7.76 0.62
CA ARG A 404 10.57 -7.17 0.24
C ARG A 404 10.69 -5.67 0.07
N VAL A 405 9.77 -5.07 -0.68
CA VAL A 405 9.69 -3.62 -0.86
C VAL A 405 8.45 -3.07 -0.20
N PHE A 406 8.62 -2.06 0.64
CA PHE A 406 7.54 -1.32 1.30
C PHE A 406 7.63 0.15 0.89
N GLY A 407 6.55 0.72 0.37
CA GLY A 407 6.47 2.16 0.08
C GLY A 407 6.49 3.02 1.35
N GLY A 408 5.99 2.49 2.47
CA GLY A 408 5.97 3.14 3.78
C GLY A 408 7.20 2.85 4.65
N GLY A 409 7.08 3.17 5.94
CA GLY A 409 8.09 2.87 6.96
C GLY A 409 7.92 1.50 7.63
N SER A 410 8.77 1.22 8.62
CA SER A 410 8.72 0.00 9.43
C SER A 410 8.67 0.33 10.91
N GLY A 411 7.66 -0.19 11.61
CA GLY A 411 7.54 -0.10 13.06
C GLY A 411 6.42 0.84 13.53
N ALA A 412 6.04 0.67 14.79
CA ALA A 412 4.98 1.45 15.40
C ALA A 412 5.36 2.95 15.38
N ASN A 413 4.43 3.78 14.94
CA ASN A 413 4.59 5.24 14.80
C ASN A 413 5.54 5.71 13.69
N ALA A 414 6.04 4.83 12.82
CA ALA A 414 6.64 5.28 11.56
C ALA A 414 5.54 5.91 10.71
N SER A 415 5.70 7.17 10.29
CA SER A 415 4.66 7.88 9.53
C SER A 415 5.16 8.43 8.20
N VAL A 416 4.30 8.36 7.18
CA VAL A 416 4.43 9.11 5.93
C VAL A 416 3.29 10.12 5.86
N GLU A 417 3.60 11.42 5.81
CA GLU A 417 2.59 12.50 5.96
C GLU A 417 1.71 12.66 4.71
N ASN A 418 2.32 12.54 3.54
CA ASN A 418 1.60 12.53 2.27
C ASN A 418 1.45 11.07 1.80
N GLY A 419 1.68 10.81 0.52
CA GLY A 419 1.57 9.47 -0.05
C GLY A 419 2.90 8.76 -0.27
N THR A 420 2.78 7.48 -0.60
CA THR A 420 3.89 6.63 -1.03
C THR A 420 3.78 6.32 -2.52
N ASN A 421 4.93 6.12 -3.17
CA ASN A 421 5.00 5.70 -4.56
C ASN A 421 6.08 4.63 -4.72
N VAL A 422 5.70 3.46 -5.25
CA VAL A 422 6.63 2.38 -5.59
C VAL A 422 6.57 2.14 -7.09
N LYS A 423 7.72 2.18 -7.76
CA LYS A 423 7.86 2.02 -9.21
C LYS A 423 8.90 0.94 -9.52
N ILE A 424 8.47 -0.18 -10.09
CA ILE A 424 9.34 -1.32 -10.41
C ILE A 424 9.35 -1.54 -11.93
N SER A 425 10.54 -1.68 -12.51
CA SER A 425 10.73 -1.84 -13.95
C SER A 425 12.05 -2.55 -14.31
N GLY A 426 12.38 -2.64 -15.59
CA GLY A 426 13.71 -3.03 -16.07
C GLY A 426 14.07 -4.51 -15.89
N GLY A 427 13.08 -5.40 -15.84
CA GLY A 427 13.26 -6.84 -15.72
C GLY A 427 13.64 -7.32 -14.32
N VAL A 428 13.55 -6.45 -13.32
CA VAL A 428 13.90 -6.79 -11.92
C VAL A 428 12.93 -7.84 -11.37
N SER A 429 13.45 -8.75 -10.54
CA SER A 429 12.65 -9.76 -9.85
C SER A 429 12.54 -9.46 -8.35
N ILE A 430 11.32 -9.37 -7.82
CA ILE A 430 11.04 -9.06 -6.40
C ILE A 430 10.00 -10.05 -5.88
N SER A 431 10.15 -10.51 -4.64
CA SER A 431 9.18 -11.41 -4.03
C SER A 431 7.86 -10.70 -3.74
N GLU A 432 7.89 -9.65 -2.94
CA GLU A 432 6.69 -8.97 -2.47
C GLU A 432 6.88 -7.45 -2.51
N VAL A 433 5.85 -6.76 -2.98
CA VAL A 433 5.79 -5.30 -3.06
C VAL A 433 4.53 -4.81 -2.36
N TYR A 434 4.71 -3.93 -1.39
CA TYR A 434 3.64 -3.27 -0.64
C TYR A 434 3.66 -1.78 -0.91
N GLY A 435 2.51 -1.19 -1.23
CA GLY A 435 2.37 0.27 -1.34
C GLY A 435 2.50 0.97 0.01
N GLY A 436 2.02 0.32 1.08
CA GLY A 436 2.11 0.79 2.46
C GLY A 436 3.39 0.36 3.18
N GLY A 437 3.34 0.40 4.51
CA GLY A 437 4.45 0.00 5.39
C GLY A 437 4.18 -1.31 6.14
N ILE A 438 4.89 -1.51 7.24
CA ILE A 438 4.77 -2.73 8.07
C ILE A 438 4.86 -2.40 9.56
N ASN A 439 4.35 -3.32 10.40
CA ASN A 439 4.48 -3.29 11.86
C ASN A 439 3.81 -2.07 12.54
N GLY A 440 2.67 -1.59 12.03
CA GLY A 440 1.92 -0.49 12.65
C GLY A 440 2.36 0.89 12.19
N SER A 441 2.95 0.97 10.99
CA SER A 441 3.23 2.24 10.32
C SER A 441 1.94 2.92 9.85
N LEU A 442 1.98 4.25 9.76
CA LEU A 442 0.89 5.08 9.23
C LEU A 442 1.29 5.72 7.89
N VAL A 443 0.42 5.65 6.89
CA VAL A 443 0.49 6.50 5.69
C VAL A 443 -0.71 7.44 5.71
N SER A 444 -0.48 8.73 5.93
CA SER A 444 -1.55 9.72 6.05
C SER A 444 -2.19 10.10 4.70
N GLY A 445 -1.50 9.85 3.58
CA GLY A 445 -2.03 9.97 2.22
C GLY A 445 -2.35 8.62 1.59
N GLY A 446 -2.40 8.58 0.25
CA GLY A 446 -2.63 7.36 -0.53
C GLY A 446 -1.35 6.64 -0.93
N THR A 447 -1.48 5.39 -1.38
CA THR A 447 -0.37 4.56 -1.86
C THR A 447 -0.52 4.29 -3.36
N ASN A 448 0.59 4.27 -4.08
CA ASN A 448 0.62 3.95 -5.50
C ASN A 448 1.73 2.94 -5.79
N VAL A 449 1.38 1.81 -6.40
CA VAL A 449 2.32 0.79 -6.86
C VAL A 449 2.20 0.63 -8.36
N SER A 450 3.29 0.84 -9.09
CA SER A 450 3.38 0.67 -10.54
C SER A 450 4.47 -0.32 -10.87
N VAL A 451 4.11 -1.40 -11.57
CA VAL A 451 5.04 -2.45 -12.00
C VAL A 451 4.98 -2.54 -13.52
N ASN A 452 6.05 -2.15 -14.22
CA ASN A 452 6.09 -2.12 -15.67
C ASN A 452 7.36 -2.79 -16.23
N GLY A 453 7.20 -3.95 -16.88
CA GLY A 453 8.33 -4.71 -17.41
C GLY A 453 9.18 -5.38 -16.33
N ALA A 454 8.57 -5.92 -15.26
CA ALA A 454 9.28 -6.57 -14.15
C ALA A 454 8.62 -7.92 -13.75
N ASN A 455 9.25 -8.65 -12.82
CA ASN A 455 8.74 -9.91 -12.29
C ASN A 455 8.50 -9.76 -10.77
N THR A 456 7.25 -9.78 -10.32
CA THR A 456 6.92 -9.62 -8.90
C THR A 456 5.95 -10.69 -8.43
N TYR A 457 6.28 -11.49 -7.41
CA TYR A 457 5.38 -12.59 -7.03
C TYR A 457 4.06 -12.08 -6.42
N TYR A 458 4.13 -11.25 -5.39
CA TYR A 458 2.97 -10.57 -4.82
C TYR A 458 3.07 -9.06 -4.94
N VAL A 459 1.95 -8.43 -5.32
CA VAL A 459 1.80 -6.97 -5.32
C VAL A 459 0.59 -6.58 -4.50
N MET A 460 0.79 -5.73 -3.50
CA MET A 460 -0.24 -5.20 -2.62
C MET A 460 -0.27 -3.68 -2.71
N GLY A 461 -1.44 -3.10 -2.94
CA GLY A 461 -1.61 -1.64 -2.81
C GLY A 461 -1.51 -1.18 -1.36
N GLY A 462 -1.93 -2.02 -0.42
CA GLY A 462 -1.96 -1.73 1.01
C GLY A 462 -0.68 -2.07 1.77
N SER A 463 -0.82 -2.29 3.07
CA SER A 463 0.28 -2.53 4.00
C SER A 463 0.38 -4.01 4.41
N SER A 464 1.40 -4.34 5.20
CA SER A 464 1.48 -5.64 5.89
C SER A 464 1.19 -5.46 7.39
N GLY A 465 0.27 -6.25 7.93
CA GLY A 465 -0.02 -6.30 9.37
C GLY A 465 -0.91 -5.15 9.86
N ASN A 466 -0.59 -4.58 11.04
CA ASN A 466 -1.43 -3.60 11.77
C ASN A 466 -1.31 -2.15 11.27
N SER A 467 -0.93 -1.95 10.01
CA SER A 467 -0.65 -0.63 9.47
C SER A 467 -1.92 0.03 8.91
N GLU A 468 -1.94 1.36 8.90
CA GLU A 468 -3.09 2.18 8.49
C GLU A 468 -2.72 3.10 7.32
N ILE A 469 -3.67 3.26 6.39
CA ILE A 469 -3.57 4.17 5.24
C ILE A 469 -4.79 5.09 5.26
N ASN A 470 -4.59 6.40 5.41
CA ASN A 470 -5.69 7.38 5.47
C ASN A 470 -6.16 7.86 4.08
N GLY A 471 -5.46 7.47 3.02
CA GLY A 471 -5.89 7.65 1.63
C GLY A 471 -6.39 6.36 0.99
N GLY A 472 -6.52 6.38 -0.34
CA GLY A 472 -6.80 5.18 -1.15
C GLY A 472 -5.54 4.50 -1.66
N THR A 473 -5.71 3.33 -2.26
CA THR A 473 -4.62 2.53 -2.85
C THR A 473 -4.82 2.37 -4.34
N VAL A 474 -3.72 2.43 -5.09
CA VAL A 474 -3.71 2.20 -6.55
C VAL A 474 -2.61 1.22 -6.90
N VAL A 475 -2.96 0.17 -7.64
CA VAL A 475 -2.02 -0.80 -8.21
C VAL A 475 -2.18 -0.84 -9.73
N GLU A 476 -1.09 -0.60 -10.45
CA GLU A 476 -1.03 -0.64 -11.90
C GLU A 476 0.07 -1.62 -12.34
N ILE A 477 -0.32 -2.67 -13.06
CA ILE A 477 0.59 -3.69 -13.57
C ILE A 477 0.55 -3.70 -15.09
N GLU A 478 1.70 -3.49 -15.71
CA GLU A 478 1.85 -3.43 -17.17
C GLU A 478 3.03 -4.29 -17.61
N ASN A 479 2.90 -5.01 -18.72
CA ASN A 479 4.01 -5.75 -19.37
C ASN A 479 4.88 -6.60 -18.42
N SER A 480 4.30 -7.14 -17.34
CA SER A 480 5.03 -7.72 -16.21
C SER A 480 4.60 -9.15 -15.95
N THR A 481 5.43 -9.92 -15.25
CA THR A 481 5.04 -11.23 -14.73
C THR A 481 4.70 -11.11 -13.25
N VAL A 482 3.48 -11.53 -12.86
CA VAL A 482 3.04 -11.52 -11.46
C VAL A 482 2.40 -12.84 -11.04
N ASN A 483 2.18 -13.09 -9.75
CA ASN A 483 1.35 -14.23 -9.31
C ASN A 483 0.01 -13.77 -8.73
N THR A 484 0.05 -12.87 -7.75
CA THR A 484 -1.18 -12.40 -7.09
C THR A 484 -1.12 -10.91 -6.85
N VAL A 485 -2.25 -10.26 -7.08
CA VAL A 485 -2.41 -8.80 -6.90
C VAL A 485 -3.53 -8.54 -5.91
N TYR A 486 -3.28 -7.66 -4.96
CA TYR A 486 -4.23 -7.22 -3.95
C TYR A 486 -4.37 -5.69 -4.03
N GLY A 487 -5.59 -5.18 -4.11
CA GLY A 487 -5.85 -3.74 -4.07
C GLY A 487 -5.53 -3.15 -2.71
N ALA A 488 -5.81 -3.87 -1.63
CA ALA A 488 -5.35 -3.53 -0.28
C ALA A 488 -4.11 -4.34 0.10
N GLY A 489 -3.93 -4.66 1.38
CA GLY A 489 -2.77 -5.36 1.89
C GLY A 489 -3.06 -6.75 2.44
N TRP A 490 -2.17 -7.18 3.33
CA TRP A 490 -2.19 -8.52 3.92
C TRP A 490 -2.22 -8.43 5.45
N ALA A 491 -3.26 -9.00 6.04
CA ALA A 491 -3.46 -9.07 7.49
C ALA A 491 -3.50 -10.52 7.98
N GLU A 492 -2.60 -10.90 8.88
CA GLU A 492 -2.56 -12.25 9.44
C GLU A 492 -2.21 -12.24 10.93
N ASN A 493 -2.43 -13.37 11.61
CA ASN A 493 -2.09 -13.56 13.04
C ASN A 493 -2.74 -12.52 13.98
N GLY A 494 -3.99 -12.14 13.72
CA GLY A 494 -4.71 -11.14 14.52
C GLY A 494 -4.45 -9.70 14.11
N ALA A 495 -3.76 -9.48 12.97
CA ALA A 495 -3.46 -8.15 12.48
C ALA A 495 -4.68 -7.46 11.85
N LYS A 496 -4.74 -6.13 11.95
CA LYS A 496 -5.84 -5.33 11.44
C LYS A 496 -5.31 -4.25 10.50
N GLU A 497 -5.59 -4.42 9.22
CA GLU A 497 -5.36 -3.39 8.22
C GLU A 497 -6.58 -2.46 8.13
N LYS A 498 -6.32 -1.17 7.95
CA LYS A 498 -7.33 -0.15 7.69
C LYS A 498 -6.91 0.77 6.55
N ILE A 499 -7.83 1.01 5.62
CA ILE A 499 -7.69 1.92 4.49
C ILE A 499 -8.90 2.87 4.49
N GLU A 500 -8.68 4.17 4.67
CA GLU A 500 -9.77 5.15 4.72
C GLU A 500 -10.29 5.58 3.34
N GLY A 501 -9.51 5.32 2.28
CA GLY A 501 -9.96 5.49 0.90
C GLY A 501 -10.53 4.21 0.28
N GLY A 502 -10.70 4.24 -1.04
CA GLY A 502 -11.00 3.06 -1.84
C GLY A 502 -9.74 2.41 -2.43
N THR A 503 -9.92 1.27 -3.08
CA THR A 503 -8.83 0.55 -3.77
C THR A 503 -9.09 0.52 -5.28
N SER A 504 -8.03 0.54 -6.07
CA SER A 504 -8.09 0.38 -7.52
C SER A 504 -6.96 -0.51 -8.01
N VAL A 505 -7.29 -1.57 -8.74
CA VAL A 505 -6.34 -2.47 -9.38
C VAL A 505 -6.54 -2.44 -10.89
N HIS A 506 -5.47 -2.19 -11.63
CA HIS A 506 -5.44 -2.25 -13.09
C HIS A 506 -4.41 -3.29 -13.55
N ILE A 507 -4.87 -4.26 -14.33
CA ILE A 507 -4.07 -5.29 -14.97
C ILE A 507 -4.09 -5.04 -16.48
N GLY A 508 -2.96 -4.59 -17.01
CA GLY A 508 -2.80 -4.34 -18.44
C GLY A 508 -2.75 -5.60 -19.29
N SER A 509 -2.98 -5.43 -20.60
CA SER A 509 -3.03 -6.54 -21.56
C SER A 509 -1.73 -7.35 -21.70
N GLY A 510 -0.58 -6.74 -21.38
CA GLY A 510 0.74 -7.37 -21.45
C GLY A 510 1.15 -8.16 -20.19
N VAL A 511 0.27 -8.31 -19.20
CA VAL A 511 0.59 -8.98 -17.94
C VAL A 511 0.51 -10.50 -18.08
N ASN A 512 1.53 -11.19 -17.55
CA ASN A 512 1.60 -12.64 -17.49
C ASN A 512 1.48 -13.13 -16.03
N PHE A 513 0.66 -14.15 -15.79
CA PHE A 513 0.53 -14.74 -14.45
C PHE A 513 1.39 -16.01 -14.34
N ALA A 514 2.40 -15.99 -13.47
CA ALA A 514 3.44 -17.03 -13.39
C ALA A 514 2.90 -18.41 -13.03
N ALA A 515 2.01 -18.50 -12.05
CA ALA A 515 1.30 -19.74 -11.70
C ALA A 515 -0.19 -19.55 -11.97
N ALA A 516 -0.56 -19.53 -13.25
CA ALA A 516 -1.94 -19.34 -13.73
C ALA A 516 -2.97 -20.27 -13.06
N GLU A 517 -2.55 -21.41 -12.51
CA GLU A 517 -3.40 -22.37 -11.77
C GLU A 517 -3.78 -21.91 -10.34
N SER A 518 -3.18 -20.84 -9.83
CA SER A 518 -3.42 -20.31 -8.46
C SER A 518 -3.41 -18.78 -8.37
N ALA A 519 -3.04 -18.12 -9.46
CA ALA A 519 -2.93 -16.69 -9.57
C ALA A 519 -4.30 -16.01 -9.42
N ALA A 520 -4.36 -14.92 -8.65
CA ALA A 520 -5.62 -14.21 -8.43
C ALA A 520 -5.43 -12.70 -8.37
N VAL A 521 -6.51 -11.99 -8.66
CA VAL A 521 -6.60 -10.53 -8.50
C VAL A 521 -7.72 -10.24 -7.52
N TYR A 522 -7.39 -9.54 -6.44
CA TYR A 522 -8.32 -9.16 -5.38
C TYR A 522 -8.46 -7.64 -5.38
N GLY A 523 -9.67 -7.13 -5.49
CA GLY A 523 -9.94 -5.69 -5.37
C GLY A 523 -9.70 -5.20 -3.96
N GLY A 524 -10.04 -5.99 -2.94
CA GLY A 524 -9.68 -5.72 -1.56
C GLY A 524 -8.32 -6.31 -1.15
N GLY A 525 -8.19 -6.63 0.14
CA GLY A 525 -7.00 -7.24 0.74
C GLY A 525 -7.24 -8.69 1.10
N TRP A 526 -6.21 -9.33 1.64
CA TRP A 526 -6.28 -10.68 2.20
C TRP A 526 -6.15 -10.64 3.72
N ALA A 527 -7.17 -11.10 4.43
CA ALA A 527 -7.09 -11.32 5.87
C ALA A 527 -7.18 -12.80 6.21
N ASP A 528 -6.25 -13.33 7.02
CA ASP A 528 -6.24 -14.74 7.41
C ASP A 528 -6.06 -14.97 8.91
N GLY A 529 -6.82 -15.93 9.43
CA GLY A 529 -6.81 -16.34 10.83
C GLY A 529 -7.69 -15.50 11.75
N ALA A 530 -8.12 -16.13 12.85
CA ALA A 530 -9.01 -15.51 13.82
C ALA A 530 -8.43 -14.20 14.38
N GLY A 531 -9.28 -13.16 14.38
CA GLY A 531 -8.93 -11.82 14.86
C GLY A 531 -8.24 -10.92 13.82
N SER A 532 -7.85 -11.46 12.67
CA SER A 532 -7.32 -10.65 11.57
C SER A 532 -8.45 -9.93 10.82
N SER A 533 -8.18 -8.72 10.32
CA SER A 533 -9.16 -7.98 9.50
C SER A 533 -8.55 -7.06 8.45
N SER A 534 -9.29 -6.82 7.37
CA SER A 534 -9.04 -5.75 6.39
C SER A 534 -10.28 -4.89 6.24
N GLU A 535 -10.20 -3.63 6.64
CA GLU A 535 -11.27 -2.64 6.57
C GLU A 535 -10.95 -1.57 5.53
N ILE A 536 -11.84 -1.40 4.56
CA ILE A 536 -11.73 -0.42 3.48
C ILE A 536 -12.93 0.52 3.61
N SER A 537 -12.72 1.80 3.90
CA SER A 537 -13.78 2.79 4.07
C SER A 537 -14.42 3.21 2.74
N GLY A 538 -13.71 3.07 1.61
CA GLY A 538 -14.22 3.31 0.26
C GLY A 538 -14.69 2.05 -0.47
N GLY A 539 -14.90 2.19 -1.79
CA GLY A 539 -15.19 1.06 -2.69
C GLY A 539 -13.93 0.43 -3.28
N THR A 540 -14.10 -0.72 -3.93
CA THR A 540 -13.04 -1.48 -4.60
C THR A 540 -13.31 -1.53 -6.11
N LYS A 541 -12.26 -1.34 -6.93
CA LYS A 541 -12.34 -1.53 -8.39
C LYS A 541 -11.21 -2.42 -8.88
N VAL A 542 -11.56 -3.41 -9.70
CA VAL A 542 -10.62 -4.20 -10.49
C VAL A 542 -10.93 -4.01 -11.97
N LEU A 543 -9.92 -3.68 -12.76
CA LEU A 543 -9.95 -3.63 -14.21
C LEU A 543 -8.92 -4.59 -14.80
N VAL A 544 -9.36 -5.53 -15.63
CA VAL A 544 -8.50 -6.49 -16.32
C VAL A 544 -8.64 -6.31 -17.83
N GLU A 545 -7.65 -5.66 -18.44
CA GLU A 545 -7.56 -5.50 -19.90
C GLU A 545 -6.99 -6.74 -20.60
N GLY A 546 -6.28 -7.59 -19.84
CA GLY A 546 -5.80 -8.89 -20.31
C GLY A 546 -4.99 -9.63 -19.25
N GLY A 547 -4.11 -10.54 -19.70
CA GLY A 547 -3.54 -11.56 -18.82
C GLY A 547 -4.50 -12.72 -18.56
N SER A 548 -4.12 -13.68 -17.74
CA SER A 548 -4.96 -14.87 -17.46
C SER A 548 -4.77 -15.32 -16.01
N PRO A 549 -5.22 -14.51 -15.02
CA PRO A 549 -5.30 -15.00 -13.65
C PRO A 549 -6.33 -16.14 -13.59
N LEU A 550 -6.17 -17.04 -12.62
CA LEU A 550 -7.18 -18.06 -12.33
C LEU A 550 -8.50 -17.39 -11.96
N SER A 551 -8.42 -16.38 -11.09
CA SER A 551 -9.60 -15.77 -10.49
C SER A 551 -9.48 -14.27 -10.31
N VAL A 552 -10.62 -13.60 -10.42
CA VAL A 552 -10.77 -12.17 -10.14
C VAL A 552 -11.90 -11.98 -9.14
N PHE A 553 -11.62 -11.27 -8.06
CA PHE A 553 -12.57 -10.97 -7.00
C PHE A 553 -12.63 -9.46 -6.81
N GLY A 554 -13.78 -8.84 -7.06
CA GLY A 554 -13.95 -7.39 -6.91
C GLY A 554 -13.79 -6.92 -5.47
N GLY A 555 -14.19 -7.74 -4.49
CA GLY A 555 -14.33 -7.34 -3.08
C GLY A 555 -13.15 -7.74 -2.17
N GLY A 556 -13.42 -7.71 -0.86
CA GLY A 556 -12.50 -8.22 0.17
C GLY A 556 -12.30 -9.73 0.10
N SER A 557 -11.25 -10.25 0.73
CA SER A 557 -10.99 -11.69 0.76
C SER A 557 -10.44 -12.16 2.10
N VAL A 558 -10.94 -13.31 2.57
CA VAL A 558 -10.64 -13.80 3.91
C VAL A 558 -10.46 -15.31 3.98
N GLY A 559 -9.70 -15.75 4.99
CA GLY A 559 -9.59 -17.14 5.40
C GLY A 559 -9.49 -17.30 6.92
N GLY A 560 -9.60 -18.54 7.40
CA GLY A 560 -9.25 -18.89 8.78
C GLY A 560 -10.05 -18.18 9.89
N GLY A 561 -11.26 -17.69 9.58
CA GLY A 561 -12.09 -16.95 10.54
C GLY A 561 -11.79 -15.45 10.63
N ALA A 562 -11.06 -14.89 9.67
CA ALA A 562 -10.82 -13.46 9.54
C ALA A 562 -12.05 -12.68 9.04
N GLN A 563 -11.95 -11.34 9.05
CA GLN A 563 -13.02 -10.44 8.66
C GLN A 563 -12.58 -9.45 7.59
N SER A 564 -13.44 -9.15 6.61
CA SER A 564 -13.22 -8.05 5.69
C SER A 564 -14.47 -7.20 5.57
N VAL A 565 -14.30 -5.88 5.58
CA VAL A 565 -15.38 -4.91 5.42
C VAL A 565 -14.99 -3.94 4.32
N VAL A 566 -15.87 -3.80 3.32
CA VAL A 566 -15.79 -2.77 2.29
C VAL A 566 -16.98 -1.82 2.49
N ASN A 567 -16.72 -0.58 2.88
CA ASN A 567 -17.75 0.45 3.14
C ASN A 567 -18.14 1.24 1.88
N GLY A 568 -18.11 0.57 0.73
CA GLY A 568 -18.51 1.10 -0.56
C GLY A 568 -18.88 -0.04 -1.53
N GLY A 569 -19.10 0.31 -2.80
CA GLY A 569 -19.36 -0.69 -3.84
C GLY A 569 -18.10 -1.46 -4.25
N SER A 570 -18.31 -2.62 -4.86
CA SER A 570 -17.26 -3.51 -5.37
C SER A 570 -17.47 -3.77 -6.85
N VAL A 571 -16.47 -3.49 -7.68
CA VAL A 571 -16.57 -3.57 -9.14
C VAL A 571 -15.43 -4.43 -9.70
N ALA A 572 -15.78 -5.41 -10.51
CA ALA A 572 -14.86 -6.17 -11.34
C ALA A 572 -15.24 -5.99 -12.83
N GLU A 573 -14.31 -5.42 -13.61
CA GLU A 573 -14.47 -5.16 -15.04
C GLU A 573 -13.43 -5.98 -15.82
N ILE A 574 -13.91 -6.88 -16.68
CA ILE A 574 -13.10 -7.81 -17.46
C ILE A 574 -13.23 -7.46 -18.94
N ASN A 575 -12.17 -6.92 -19.52
CA ASN A 575 -12.06 -6.52 -20.92
C ASN A 575 -11.15 -7.47 -21.72
N GLY A 576 -10.60 -8.51 -21.09
CA GLY A 576 -9.82 -9.55 -21.77
C GLY A 576 -9.29 -10.63 -20.84
N GLY A 577 -8.68 -11.66 -21.43
CA GLY A 577 -8.02 -12.76 -20.72
C GLY A 577 -8.77 -14.09 -20.73
N LYS A 578 -8.18 -15.09 -20.06
CA LYS A 578 -8.79 -16.40 -19.77
C LYS A 578 -8.86 -16.57 -18.26
N ILE A 579 -10.06 -16.56 -17.69
CA ILE A 579 -10.29 -16.48 -16.25
C ILE A 579 -11.23 -17.61 -15.86
N TRP A 580 -10.83 -18.46 -14.91
CA TRP A 580 -11.74 -19.50 -14.41
C TRP A 580 -12.93 -18.82 -13.74
N THR A 581 -12.69 -17.96 -12.77
CA THR A 581 -13.78 -17.39 -11.95
C THR A 581 -13.67 -15.89 -11.81
N ALA A 582 -14.75 -15.18 -12.12
CA ALA A 582 -14.86 -13.74 -11.96
C ALA A 582 -16.06 -13.40 -11.06
N ASN A 583 -15.79 -12.63 -10.02
CA ASN A 583 -16.77 -12.25 -9.00
C ASN A 583 -16.87 -10.73 -8.88
N GLY A 584 -18.09 -10.20 -8.85
CA GLY A 584 -18.32 -8.80 -8.47
C GLY A 584 -18.08 -8.57 -6.97
N GLY A 585 -18.30 -9.60 -6.14
CA GLY A 585 -18.07 -9.60 -4.69
C GLY A 585 -16.72 -10.18 -4.26
N GLY A 586 -16.66 -10.64 -3.00
CA GLY A 586 -15.44 -11.13 -2.36
C GLY A 586 -15.21 -12.65 -2.45
N TYR A 587 -14.23 -13.12 -1.67
CA TYR A 587 -13.88 -14.55 -1.58
C TYR A 587 -13.59 -14.98 -0.14
N VAL A 588 -14.25 -16.06 0.31
CA VAL A 588 -14.03 -16.67 1.63
C VAL A 588 -13.51 -18.09 1.46
N TYR A 589 -12.35 -18.38 2.05
CA TYR A 589 -11.72 -19.69 2.02
C TYR A 589 -11.66 -20.34 3.41
N GLN A 590 -12.36 -21.46 3.60
CA GLN A 590 -12.35 -22.27 4.81
C GLN A 590 -12.81 -21.54 6.09
N GLY A 591 -13.59 -20.46 5.96
CA GLY A 591 -14.17 -19.72 7.08
C GLY A 591 -13.76 -18.25 7.16
N GLY A 592 -14.61 -17.42 7.74
CA GLY A 592 -14.45 -15.96 7.82
C GLY A 592 -15.73 -15.23 7.44
N SER A 593 -15.69 -13.90 7.49
CA SER A 593 -16.85 -13.06 7.12
C SER A 593 -16.45 -11.88 6.26
N ILE A 594 -17.21 -11.66 5.18
CA ILE A 594 -17.12 -10.46 4.35
C ILE A 594 -18.41 -9.66 4.49
N VAL A 595 -18.28 -8.33 4.56
CA VAL A 595 -19.40 -7.40 4.47
C VAL A 595 -19.07 -6.35 3.42
N THR A 596 -19.94 -6.19 2.43
CA THR A 596 -19.89 -5.11 1.43
C THR A 596 -21.08 -4.18 1.63
N ASN A 597 -20.81 -2.94 2.04
CA ASN A 597 -21.83 -1.90 2.28
C ASN A 597 -22.06 -1.04 1.03
N GLY A 598 -22.37 -1.71 -0.08
CA GLY A 598 -22.63 -1.08 -1.35
C GLY A 598 -23.00 -2.13 -2.39
N ASP A 599 -23.16 -1.66 -3.64
CA ASP A 599 -23.49 -2.53 -4.76
C ASP A 599 -22.27 -3.35 -5.20
N THR A 600 -22.52 -4.57 -5.68
CA THR A 600 -21.52 -5.42 -6.32
C THR A 600 -21.78 -5.47 -7.83
N VAL A 601 -20.74 -5.33 -8.63
CA VAL A 601 -20.83 -5.25 -10.09
C VAL A 601 -19.79 -6.16 -10.72
N LEU A 602 -20.23 -7.05 -11.59
CA LEU A 602 -19.38 -7.81 -12.51
C LEU A 602 -19.75 -7.43 -13.94
N GLU A 603 -18.81 -6.83 -14.67
CA GLU A 603 -18.92 -6.58 -16.10
C GLU A 603 -17.88 -7.38 -16.87
N VAL A 604 -18.32 -8.16 -17.85
CA VAL A 604 -17.45 -8.93 -18.73
C VAL A 604 -17.72 -8.50 -20.17
N ASN A 605 -16.83 -7.68 -20.71
CA ASN A 605 -16.95 -7.07 -22.03
C ASN A 605 -16.17 -7.82 -23.12
N ALA A 606 -15.17 -8.61 -22.73
CA ALA A 606 -14.40 -9.45 -23.64
C ALA A 606 -13.61 -10.52 -22.88
N GLY A 607 -12.97 -11.43 -23.62
CA GLY A 607 -12.23 -12.58 -23.07
C GLY A 607 -13.10 -13.82 -22.87
N GLU A 608 -12.52 -14.82 -22.20
CA GLU A 608 -13.15 -16.09 -21.84
C GLU A 608 -13.19 -16.21 -20.31
N VAL A 609 -14.39 -16.30 -19.74
CA VAL A 609 -14.62 -16.54 -18.31
C VAL A 609 -15.30 -17.90 -18.16
N SER A 610 -15.00 -18.71 -17.14
CA SER A 610 -15.73 -19.98 -16.97
C SER A 610 -16.92 -19.87 -16.01
N GLN A 611 -16.76 -19.14 -14.92
CA GLN A 611 -17.78 -18.96 -13.91
C GLN A 611 -17.89 -17.47 -13.56
N ALA A 612 -19.07 -16.90 -13.78
CA ALA A 612 -19.36 -15.50 -13.48
C ALA A 612 -20.36 -15.42 -12.31
N TYR A 613 -19.96 -14.77 -11.21
CA TYR A 613 -20.80 -14.56 -10.04
C TYR A 613 -20.96 -13.05 -9.79
N GLY A 614 -22.19 -12.57 -9.66
CA GLY A 614 -22.40 -11.17 -9.29
C GLY A 614 -21.93 -10.87 -7.86
N GLY A 615 -22.23 -11.80 -6.94
CA GLY A 615 -21.78 -11.72 -5.55
C GLY A 615 -20.40 -12.35 -5.32
N GLY A 616 -20.19 -12.93 -4.14
CA GLY A 616 -18.94 -13.59 -3.77
C GLY A 616 -18.90 -15.11 -4.02
N TRP A 617 -17.74 -15.72 -3.76
CA TRP A 617 -17.57 -17.17 -3.63
C TRP A 617 -17.16 -17.50 -2.20
N ILE A 618 -18.01 -18.25 -1.51
CA ILE A 618 -17.87 -18.57 -0.10
C ILE A 618 -17.76 -20.09 0.07
N TYR A 619 -16.60 -20.54 0.54
CA TYR A 619 -16.35 -21.94 0.90
C TYR A 619 -16.09 -22.09 2.40
N SER A 620 -16.84 -22.97 3.05
CA SER A 620 -16.58 -23.42 4.41
C SER A 620 -16.08 -24.87 4.45
N ASN A 621 -15.25 -25.18 5.45
CA ASN A 621 -14.87 -26.55 5.80
C ASN A 621 -15.06 -26.79 7.31
N GLY A 622 -16.33 -26.79 7.74
CA GLY A 622 -16.70 -27.04 9.15
C GLY A 622 -16.59 -25.83 10.08
N THR A 623 -16.39 -24.64 9.53
CA THR A 623 -16.32 -23.34 10.24
C THR A 623 -17.42 -22.40 9.76
N SER A 624 -17.66 -21.28 10.44
CA SER A 624 -18.61 -20.27 9.94
C SER A 624 -17.96 -19.49 8.79
N ALA A 625 -18.61 -19.47 7.62
CA ALA A 625 -18.22 -18.67 6.46
C ALA A 625 -19.43 -17.84 5.99
N THR A 626 -19.29 -16.51 5.94
CA THR A 626 -20.39 -15.62 5.54
C THR A 626 -19.96 -14.53 4.58
N ASP A 627 -20.87 -14.16 3.67
CA ASP A 627 -20.76 -12.96 2.83
C ASP A 627 -22.09 -12.20 2.88
N VAL A 628 -22.03 -10.91 3.20
CA VAL A 628 -23.21 -10.05 3.30
C VAL A 628 -23.02 -8.85 2.39
N ILE A 629 -23.92 -8.70 1.42
CA ILE A 629 -23.96 -7.57 0.50
C ILE A 629 -25.16 -6.70 0.89
N ASN A 630 -24.89 -5.55 1.51
CA ASN A 630 -25.89 -4.55 1.90
C ASN A 630 -26.20 -3.60 0.73
N GLY A 631 -26.43 -4.16 -0.44
CA GLY A 631 -26.69 -3.46 -1.68
C GLY A 631 -27.26 -4.39 -2.73
N ASN A 632 -27.26 -3.92 -3.98
CA ASN A 632 -27.68 -4.70 -5.15
C ASN A 632 -26.50 -5.43 -5.76
N THR A 633 -26.81 -6.40 -6.62
CA THR A 633 -25.82 -7.14 -7.39
C THR A 633 -26.13 -7.01 -8.88
N TYR A 634 -25.12 -6.71 -9.69
CA TYR A 634 -25.25 -6.55 -11.13
C TYR A 634 -24.24 -7.44 -11.85
N VAL A 635 -24.73 -8.22 -12.82
CA VAL A 635 -23.90 -8.98 -13.75
C VAL A 635 -24.23 -8.53 -15.15
N LYS A 636 -23.22 -8.11 -15.91
CA LYS A 636 -23.37 -7.78 -17.33
C LYS A 636 -22.34 -8.53 -18.14
N ILE A 637 -22.80 -9.40 -19.03
CA ILE A 637 -21.96 -10.08 -20.01
C ILE A 637 -22.26 -9.46 -21.38
N ASN A 638 -21.30 -8.75 -21.94
CA ASN A 638 -21.47 -7.93 -23.13
C ASN A 638 -20.45 -8.35 -24.20
N GLY A 639 -20.85 -9.17 -25.17
CA GLY A 639 -19.96 -9.66 -26.24
C GLY A 639 -18.86 -10.66 -25.83
N ALA A 640 -18.74 -10.98 -24.54
CA ALA A 640 -17.77 -11.95 -24.01
C ALA A 640 -18.27 -13.41 -24.09
N ALA A 641 -17.34 -14.35 -23.87
CA ALA A 641 -17.65 -15.78 -23.81
C ALA A 641 -17.57 -16.32 -22.38
N ILE A 642 -18.69 -16.86 -21.88
CA ILE A 642 -18.73 -17.69 -20.68
C ILE A 642 -18.62 -19.16 -21.11
N THR A 643 -17.45 -19.78 -20.95
CA THR A 643 -17.10 -21.08 -21.55
C THR A 643 -16.96 -22.22 -20.55
N ALA A 644 -17.30 -23.43 -20.99
CA ALA A 644 -17.09 -24.68 -20.25
C ALA A 644 -15.79 -25.41 -20.65
N ASP A 645 -14.92 -24.78 -21.46
CA ASP A 645 -13.68 -25.43 -21.93
C ASP A 645 -12.69 -25.74 -20.79
N PHE A 646 -12.74 -24.97 -19.71
CA PHE A 646 -11.85 -25.09 -18.55
C PHE A 646 -12.58 -24.93 -17.21
N GLY A 647 -13.89 -25.18 -17.18
CA GLY A 647 -14.72 -25.12 -15.98
C GLY A 647 -16.21 -25.32 -16.33
N ASP A 648 -17.11 -24.64 -15.64
CA ASP A 648 -18.56 -24.95 -15.70
C ASP A 648 -19.32 -24.18 -16.78
N GLY A 649 -18.85 -23.00 -17.21
CA GLY A 649 -19.53 -22.19 -18.24
C GLY A 649 -20.86 -21.58 -17.79
N ILE A 650 -20.97 -21.17 -16.53
CA ILE A 650 -22.22 -20.70 -15.89
C ILE A 650 -22.18 -19.21 -15.52
N VAL A 651 -23.38 -18.62 -15.45
CA VAL A 651 -23.61 -17.28 -14.90
C VAL A 651 -24.53 -17.38 -13.70
N VAL A 652 -24.17 -16.73 -12.60
CA VAL A 652 -24.96 -16.65 -11.38
C VAL A 652 -25.10 -15.18 -10.98
N GLY A 653 -26.34 -14.72 -10.86
CA GLY A 653 -26.62 -13.33 -10.47
C GLY A 653 -26.21 -13.05 -9.02
N GLY A 654 -26.44 -14.00 -8.11
CA GLY A 654 -26.05 -13.88 -6.69
C GLY A 654 -24.65 -14.42 -6.37
N SER A 655 -24.46 -14.81 -5.10
CA SER A 655 -23.22 -15.43 -4.61
C SER A 655 -23.25 -16.96 -4.70
N MET A 656 -22.06 -17.58 -4.75
CA MET A 656 -21.88 -19.02 -4.57
C MET A 656 -21.56 -19.38 -3.12
N ALA A 657 -22.30 -20.32 -2.54
CA ALA A 657 -22.10 -20.84 -1.19
C ALA A 657 -21.90 -22.37 -1.19
N GLN A 658 -20.85 -22.82 -0.49
CA GLN A 658 -20.48 -24.24 -0.37
C GLN A 658 -19.97 -24.58 1.04
N GLY A 659 -20.21 -25.81 1.49
CA GLY A 659 -19.66 -26.40 2.71
C GLY A 659 -20.36 -25.94 4.00
N GLY A 660 -21.61 -25.48 3.91
CA GLY A 660 -22.34 -24.86 5.01
C GLY A 660 -22.14 -23.34 5.10
N ALA A 661 -21.61 -22.73 4.04
CA ALA A 661 -21.47 -21.28 3.93
C ALA A 661 -22.83 -20.57 3.78
N VAL A 662 -22.88 -19.30 4.19
CA VAL A 662 -24.09 -18.45 4.07
C VAL A 662 -23.75 -17.16 3.33
N ALA A 663 -24.40 -16.94 2.19
CA ALA A 663 -24.35 -15.66 1.48
C ALA A 663 -25.70 -14.97 1.51
N GLU A 664 -25.70 -13.66 1.75
CA GLU A 664 -26.91 -12.87 1.84
C GLU A 664 -26.78 -11.55 1.07
N ILE A 665 -27.62 -11.39 0.05
CA ILE A 665 -27.78 -10.14 -0.69
C ILE A 665 -29.05 -9.47 -0.17
N LYS A 666 -28.92 -8.26 0.38
CA LYS A 666 -30.06 -7.51 0.95
C LYS A 666 -30.93 -6.85 -0.13
N GLY A 667 -30.31 -6.44 -1.24
CA GLY A 667 -30.96 -5.76 -2.35
C GLY A 667 -31.42 -6.70 -3.46
N ASN A 668 -31.51 -6.13 -4.66
CA ASN A 668 -31.92 -6.81 -5.89
C ASN A 668 -30.72 -7.44 -6.62
N VAL A 669 -31.01 -8.38 -7.50
CA VAL A 669 -30.05 -8.96 -8.44
C VAL A 669 -30.50 -8.68 -9.86
N SER A 670 -29.58 -8.17 -10.68
CA SER A 670 -29.79 -7.90 -12.10
C SER A 670 -28.74 -8.60 -12.94
N VAL A 671 -29.17 -9.37 -13.93
CA VAL A 671 -28.31 -10.06 -14.89
C VAL A 671 -28.67 -9.58 -16.29
N GLU A 672 -27.71 -9.08 -17.05
CA GLU A 672 -27.85 -8.73 -18.47
C GLU A 672 -26.88 -9.56 -19.32
N ILE A 673 -27.41 -10.29 -20.29
CA ILE A 673 -26.61 -10.95 -21.34
C ILE A 673 -26.90 -10.26 -22.67
N SER A 674 -25.87 -9.61 -23.23
CA SER A 674 -26.02 -8.80 -24.43
C SER A 674 -24.80 -8.70 -25.35
N GLY A 675 -24.95 -7.97 -26.46
CA GLY A 675 -23.83 -7.58 -27.33
C GLY A 675 -23.17 -8.73 -28.09
N GLY A 676 -23.89 -9.82 -28.34
CA GLY A 676 -23.37 -11.04 -28.95
C GLY A 676 -22.69 -11.98 -27.95
N ALA A 677 -22.91 -11.80 -26.65
CA ALA A 677 -22.35 -12.66 -25.61
C ALA A 677 -22.77 -14.12 -25.79
N SER A 678 -21.90 -15.05 -25.37
CA SER A 678 -22.19 -16.48 -25.34
C SER A 678 -22.05 -17.06 -23.94
N VAL A 679 -23.00 -17.90 -23.53
CA VAL A 679 -22.98 -18.66 -22.28
C VAL A 679 -23.11 -20.14 -22.61
N ALA A 680 -22.08 -20.92 -22.30
CA ALA A 680 -22.01 -22.33 -22.69
C ALA A 680 -23.02 -23.22 -21.97
N GLN A 681 -23.36 -22.90 -20.71
CA GLN A 681 -24.32 -23.64 -19.89
C GLN A 681 -25.46 -22.72 -19.43
N SER A 682 -25.89 -22.87 -18.18
CA SER A 682 -27.10 -22.25 -17.64
C SER A 682 -26.83 -20.92 -16.96
N ILE A 683 -27.90 -20.11 -16.89
CA ILE A 683 -27.96 -18.87 -16.13
C ILE A 683 -28.83 -19.11 -14.89
N TYR A 684 -28.36 -18.67 -13.73
CA TYR A 684 -29.09 -18.69 -12.47
C TYR A 684 -29.24 -17.25 -11.98
N GLY A 685 -30.48 -16.73 -11.93
CA GLY A 685 -30.73 -15.34 -11.54
C GLY A 685 -30.45 -15.04 -10.07
N GLY A 686 -30.72 -15.99 -9.18
CA GLY A 686 -30.51 -15.91 -7.74
C GLY A 686 -29.15 -16.45 -7.29
N GLY A 687 -29.07 -16.94 -6.05
CA GLY A 687 -27.86 -17.50 -5.46
C GLY A 687 -27.57 -18.95 -5.89
N TYR A 688 -26.32 -19.40 -5.74
CA TYR A 688 -25.91 -20.79 -5.99
C TYR A 688 -25.53 -21.49 -4.68
N SER A 689 -26.37 -22.41 -4.20
CA SER A 689 -26.09 -23.25 -3.04
C SER A 689 -25.66 -24.65 -3.50
N ALA A 690 -24.37 -24.96 -3.33
CA ALA A 690 -23.75 -26.18 -3.86
C ALA A 690 -24.11 -27.46 -3.09
N ASP A 691 -24.63 -27.33 -1.87
CA ASP A 691 -25.03 -28.45 -1.02
C ASP A 691 -26.20 -28.09 -0.10
N GLY A 692 -26.81 -29.10 0.53
CA GLY A 692 -28.00 -28.91 1.37
C GLY A 692 -27.76 -28.17 2.69
N ALA A 693 -26.50 -27.89 3.06
CA ALA A 693 -26.16 -27.15 4.28
C ALA A 693 -25.92 -25.66 4.00
N SER A 694 -25.59 -25.30 2.76
CA SER A 694 -25.23 -23.94 2.35
C SER A 694 -26.47 -23.13 1.98
N ALA A 695 -26.39 -21.80 2.12
CA ALA A 695 -27.46 -20.88 1.76
C ALA A 695 -26.93 -19.69 0.95
N SER A 696 -27.68 -19.26 -0.06
CA SER A 696 -27.39 -18.06 -0.84
C SER A 696 -28.70 -17.35 -1.18
N SER A 697 -29.04 -16.33 -0.40
CA SER A 697 -30.36 -15.69 -0.43
C SER A 697 -30.34 -14.28 -1.01
N VAL A 698 -31.40 -13.93 -1.75
CA VAL A 698 -31.69 -12.60 -2.27
C VAL A 698 -32.90 -12.04 -1.52
N GLY A 699 -32.70 -10.91 -0.86
CA GLY A 699 -33.73 -10.19 -0.10
C GLY A 699 -34.70 -9.40 -0.99
N GLY A 700 -34.24 -8.97 -2.17
CA GLY A 700 -35.05 -8.25 -3.15
C GLY A 700 -35.50 -9.12 -4.33
N ASN A 701 -35.65 -8.44 -5.47
CA ASN A 701 -36.09 -9.03 -6.73
C ASN A 701 -34.91 -9.53 -7.56
N VAL A 702 -35.19 -10.47 -8.47
CA VAL A 702 -34.26 -10.91 -9.51
C VAL A 702 -34.79 -10.45 -10.87
N SER A 703 -33.91 -9.84 -11.67
CA SER A 703 -34.19 -9.45 -13.05
C SER A 703 -33.12 -10.04 -13.97
N ILE A 704 -33.54 -10.75 -15.00
CA ILE A 704 -32.67 -11.27 -16.06
C ILE A 704 -33.12 -10.66 -17.39
N VAL A 705 -32.20 -10.01 -18.11
CA VAL A 705 -32.43 -9.46 -19.44
C VAL A 705 -31.53 -10.18 -20.44
N VAL A 706 -32.13 -10.69 -21.51
CA VAL A 706 -31.41 -11.38 -22.60
C VAL A 706 -31.74 -10.72 -23.93
N LYS A 707 -30.72 -10.26 -24.65
CA LYS A 707 -30.85 -9.65 -25.98
C LYS A 707 -29.58 -9.86 -26.78
N ASP A 708 -29.64 -10.24 -28.06
CA ASP A 708 -28.43 -10.46 -28.88
C ASP A 708 -27.40 -11.37 -28.18
N ALA A 709 -27.77 -12.63 -27.96
CA ALA A 709 -27.03 -13.56 -27.10
C ALA A 709 -27.17 -15.02 -27.56
N SER A 710 -26.19 -15.84 -27.21
CA SER A 710 -26.24 -17.30 -27.34
C SER A 710 -26.17 -17.96 -25.96
N ILE A 711 -27.15 -18.82 -25.65
CA ILE A 711 -27.22 -19.54 -24.37
C ILE A 711 -27.37 -21.02 -24.67
N GLY A 712 -26.39 -21.82 -24.27
CA GLY A 712 -26.32 -23.25 -24.52
C GLY A 712 -27.14 -24.10 -23.54
N GLY A 713 -27.35 -23.61 -22.32
CA GLY A 713 -28.12 -24.28 -21.27
C GLY A 713 -29.50 -23.67 -21.02
N ASP A 714 -29.98 -23.84 -19.79
CA ASP A 714 -31.29 -23.37 -19.32
C ASP A 714 -31.17 -22.02 -18.59
N ILE A 715 -32.29 -21.33 -18.41
CA ILE A 715 -32.36 -20.12 -17.58
C ILE A 715 -33.26 -20.40 -16.38
N TYR A 716 -32.74 -20.21 -15.18
CA TYR A 716 -33.49 -20.32 -13.95
C TYR A 716 -33.68 -18.93 -13.35
N ALA A 717 -34.92 -18.47 -13.26
CA ALA A 717 -35.26 -17.14 -12.73
C ALA A 717 -34.88 -17.02 -11.24
N GLY A 718 -34.99 -18.13 -10.51
CA GLY A 718 -34.47 -18.27 -9.15
C GLY A 718 -32.97 -18.57 -9.17
N GLY A 719 -32.47 -19.38 -8.23
CA GLY A 719 -31.07 -19.80 -8.22
C GLY A 719 -30.91 -21.31 -8.32
N TYR A 720 -29.83 -21.84 -7.73
CA TYR A 720 -29.54 -23.27 -7.69
C TYR A 720 -29.49 -23.79 -6.25
N GLY A 721 -30.14 -24.91 -5.98
CA GLY A 721 -30.06 -25.65 -4.72
C GLY A 721 -31.09 -25.17 -3.68
N ALA A 722 -31.45 -26.06 -2.74
CA ALA A 722 -32.49 -25.81 -1.72
C ALA A 722 -32.18 -24.64 -0.76
N GLY A 723 -30.91 -24.24 -0.67
CA GLY A 723 -30.49 -23.05 0.08
C GLY A 723 -30.59 -21.74 -0.69
N SER A 724 -30.95 -21.77 -1.98
CA SER A 724 -31.12 -20.57 -2.80
C SER A 724 -32.56 -20.07 -2.74
N ARG A 725 -32.74 -18.86 -2.19
CA ARG A 725 -34.05 -18.28 -1.88
C ARG A 725 -34.13 -16.84 -2.39
N VAL A 726 -35.14 -16.53 -3.19
CA VAL A 726 -35.48 -15.17 -3.61
C VAL A 726 -36.73 -14.73 -2.86
N SER A 727 -36.62 -13.63 -2.11
CA SER A 727 -37.72 -13.14 -1.26
C SER A 727 -38.71 -12.27 -2.03
N GLY A 728 -38.25 -11.60 -3.09
CA GLY A 728 -39.09 -10.82 -3.99
C GLY A 728 -39.52 -11.60 -5.24
N ASP A 729 -39.78 -10.84 -6.29
CA ASP A 729 -40.21 -11.35 -7.59
C ASP A 729 -39.00 -11.76 -8.44
N ALA A 730 -39.22 -12.64 -9.41
CA ALA A 730 -38.23 -13.00 -10.40
C ALA A 730 -38.77 -12.77 -11.81
N ARG A 731 -38.08 -11.93 -12.58
CA ARG A 731 -38.46 -11.55 -13.93
C ARG A 731 -37.38 -11.93 -14.93
N VAL A 732 -37.76 -12.61 -16.01
CA VAL A 732 -36.89 -12.90 -17.15
C VAL A 732 -37.44 -12.20 -18.38
N ASN A 733 -36.69 -11.28 -18.97
CA ASN A 733 -37.11 -10.48 -20.11
C ASN A 733 -36.25 -10.75 -21.35
N PHE A 734 -36.91 -11.08 -22.46
CA PHE A 734 -36.28 -11.20 -23.77
C PHE A 734 -36.55 -9.97 -24.62
N GLN A 735 -35.51 -9.44 -25.25
CA GLN A 735 -35.59 -8.22 -26.07
C GLN A 735 -34.81 -8.40 -27.38
N GLY A 736 -35.14 -7.57 -28.36
CA GLY A 736 -34.47 -7.50 -29.65
C GLY A 736 -34.94 -8.55 -30.66
N ASP A 737 -34.12 -8.75 -31.69
CA ASP A 737 -34.41 -9.62 -32.83
C ASP A 737 -34.01 -11.07 -32.53
N SER A 738 -34.98 -11.99 -32.63
CA SER A 738 -34.79 -13.43 -32.45
C SER A 738 -33.72 -14.04 -33.35
N SER A 739 -33.42 -13.46 -34.52
CA SER A 739 -32.33 -13.93 -35.41
C SER A 739 -30.95 -13.77 -34.79
N LYS A 740 -30.81 -12.94 -33.75
CA LYS A 740 -29.61 -12.75 -32.94
C LYS A 740 -29.68 -13.45 -31.57
N LEU A 741 -30.77 -14.17 -31.30
CA LEU A 741 -30.94 -14.97 -30.09
C LEU A 741 -30.78 -16.45 -30.43
N ALA A 742 -29.67 -17.04 -30.00
CA ALA A 742 -29.46 -18.48 -30.11
C ALA A 742 -29.77 -19.15 -28.77
N PHE A 743 -31.05 -19.49 -28.56
CA PHE A 743 -31.53 -20.17 -27.35
C PHE A 743 -32.60 -21.21 -27.69
N ALA A 744 -32.37 -22.45 -27.26
CA ALA A 744 -33.31 -23.58 -27.41
C ALA A 744 -33.55 -24.33 -26.08
N GLY A 745 -33.04 -23.80 -24.98
CA GLY A 745 -33.21 -24.35 -23.63
C GLY A 745 -34.60 -24.06 -23.07
N THR A 746 -34.74 -24.32 -21.77
CA THR A 746 -35.95 -24.04 -21.01
C THR A 746 -35.72 -22.84 -20.08
N VAL A 747 -36.67 -21.93 -20.06
CA VAL A 747 -36.75 -20.87 -19.05
C VAL A 747 -37.66 -21.38 -17.93
N TYR A 748 -37.10 -21.49 -16.74
CA TYR A 748 -37.80 -21.89 -15.53
C TYR A 748 -38.14 -20.66 -14.69
N GLY A 749 -39.42 -20.49 -14.37
CA GLY A 749 -39.91 -19.44 -13.47
C GLY A 749 -39.61 -19.71 -12.00
N THR A 750 -38.90 -20.80 -11.70
CA THR A 750 -38.39 -21.17 -10.38
C THR A 750 -36.87 -21.33 -10.47
N GLY A 751 -36.23 -21.75 -9.38
CA GLY A 751 -34.82 -22.16 -9.42
C GLY A 751 -34.63 -23.66 -9.65
N ALA A 752 -33.38 -24.08 -9.83
CA ALA A 752 -33.00 -25.49 -9.94
C ALA A 752 -32.85 -26.14 -8.56
N ASN A 753 -33.07 -27.46 -8.49
CA ASN A 753 -32.75 -28.30 -7.33
C ASN A 753 -33.32 -27.82 -5.99
N GLY A 754 -34.59 -27.41 -5.99
CA GLY A 754 -35.32 -27.03 -4.79
C GLY A 754 -35.15 -25.57 -4.36
N SER A 755 -34.55 -24.73 -5.20
CA SER A 755 -34.53 -23.28 -4.98
C SER A 755 -35.96 -22.70 -5.01
N GLU A 756 -36.18 -21.71 -4.16
CA GLU A 756 -37.49 -21.11 -3.90
C GLU A 756 -37.54 -19.64 -4.31
N ILE A 757 -38.70 -19.20 -4.79
CA ILE A 757 -39.05 -17.80 -5.05
C ILE A 757 -40.35 -17.54 -4.28
N ALA A 758 -40.37 -16.52 -3.43
CA ALA A 758 -41.53 -16.20 -2.62
C ALA A 758 -42.55 -15.32 -3.35
N GLY A 759 -42.07 -14.43 -4.23
CA GLY A 759 -42.91 -13.53 -5.02
C GLY A 759 -43.49 -14.14 -6.29
N GLU A 760 -43.75 -13.26 -7.26
CA GLU A 760 -44.24 -13.60 -8.58
C GLU A 760 -43.09 -14.00 -9.50
N SER A 761 -43.36 -14.96 -10.40
CA SER A 761 -42.45 -15.33 -11.47
C SER A 761 -43.02 -14.86 -12.79
N VAL A 762 -42.30 -13.95 -13.45
CA VAL A 762 -42.73 -13.32 -14.70
C VAL A 762 -41.73 -13.62 -15.81
N ILE A 763 -42.21 -14.14 -16.94
CA ILE A 763 -41.45 -14.13 -18.19
C ILE A 763 -42.03 -13.04 -19.09
N ALA A 764 -41.16 -12.22 -19.67
CA ALA A 764 -41.54 -11.08 -20.46
C ALA A 764 -40.86 -11.07 -21.83
N PHE A 765 -41.57 -10.53 -22.80
CA PHE A 765 -41.09 -10.25 -24.15
C PHE A 765 -41.29 -8.75 -24.40
N GLY A 766 -40.17 -8.04 -24.44
CA GLY A 766 -40.14 -6.58 -24.47
C GLY A 766 -40.32 -5.91 -23.10
N ASP A 767 -40.24 -4.59 -23.12
CA ASP A 767 -40.57 -3.67 -22.03
C ASP A 767 -41.03 -2.32 -22.62
N ALA A 768 -41.25 -1.32 -21.77
CA ALA A 768 -41.71 -0.01 -22.20
C ALA A 768 -40.83 0.66 -23.29
N GLU A 769 -39.53 0.33 -23.37
CA GLU A 769 -38.57 0.95 -24.28
C GLU A 769 -38.07 0.01 -25.39
N ASN A 770 -38.10 -1.30 -25.16
CA ASN A 770 -37.46 -2.30 -26.01
C ASN A 770 -38.46 -3.38 -26.42
N ALA A 771 -38.60 -3.65 -27.71
CA ALA A 771 -39.47 -4.71 -28.22
C ALA A 771 -38.72 -6.03 -28.43
N PHE A 772 -39.46 -7.14 -28.51
CA PHE A 772 -38.97 -8.43 -29.03
C PHE A 772 -39.56 -8.71 -30.42
N SER A 773 -38.78 -9.28 -31.35
CA SER A 773 -39.26 -9.59 -32.70
C SER A 773 -38.84 -10.98 -33.20
N GLY A 774 -39.83 -11.75 -33.65
CA GLY A 774 -39.69 -13.03 -34.35
C GLY A 774 -40.01 -14.25 -33.49
N GLU A 775 -39.43 -15.39 -33.83
CA GLU A 775 -39.76 -16.69 -33.22
C GLU A 775 -38.94 -16.94 -31.95
N PHE A 776 -39.62 -17.25 -30.84
CA PHE A 776 -38.99 -17.74 -29.62
C PHE A 776 -38.94 -19.27 -29.63
N ALA A 777 -37.75 -19.82 -29.88
CA ALA A 777 -37.51 -21.27 -29.98
C ALA A 777 -37.40 -21.98 -28.62
N GLY A 778 -37.28 -21.23 -27.52
CA GLY A 778 -37.15 -21.77 -26.16
C GLY A 778 -38.43 -22.39 -25.62
N LYS A 779 -38.30 -23.10 -24.50
CA LYS A 779 -39.43 -23.63 -23.71
C LYS A 779 -39.65 -22.79 -22.46
N ILE A 780 -40.88 -22.78 -21.96
CA ILE A 780 -41.28 -21.98 -20.79
C ILE A 780 -41.93 -22.93 -19.78
N SER A 781 -41.51 -22.86 -18.51
CA SER A 781 -42.03 -23.72 -17.45
C SER A 781 -42.06 -23.03 -16.10
N GLY A 782 -43.16 -23.18 -15.34
CA GLY A 782 -43.24 -22.78 -13.93
C GLY A 782 -43.28 -21.27 -13.70
N PHE A 783 -43.74 -20.50 -14.68
CA PHE A 783 -44.05 -19.08 -14.54
C PHE A 783 -45.52 -18.89 -14.17
N LYS A 784 -45.80 -17.94 -13.28
CA LYS A 784 -47.17 -17.51 -13.00
C LYS A 784 -47.68 -16.57 -14.08
N THR A 785 -46.83 -15.66 -14.56
CA THR A 785 -47.21 -14.66 -15.56
C THR A 785 -46.31 -14.73 -16.78
N LEU A 786 -46.91 -14.72 -17.97
CA LEU A 786 -46.25 -14.35 -19.22
C LEU A 786 -46.74 -12.98 -19.67
N SER A 787 -45.83 -12.07 -19.96
CA SER A 787 -46.13 -10.69 -20.36
C SER A 787 -45.55 -10.40 -21.74
N VAL A 788 -46.39 -10.02 -22.70
CA VAL A 788 -45.98 -9.48 -23.99
C VAL A 788 -46.21 -7.97 -23.93
N GLU A 789 -45.12 -7.23 -23.81
CA GLU A 789 -45.10 -5.80 -23.54
C GLU A 789 -44.59 -5.05 -24.76
N ASN A 790 -44.89 -3.75 -24.84
CA ASN A 790 -44.61 -2.89 -26.00
C ASN A 790 -45.49 -3.21 -27.22
N SER A 791 -46.03 -2.16 -27.85
CA SER A 791 -46.82 -2.26 -29.08
C SER A 791 -46.00 -2.76 -30.27
N GLU A 792 -44.68 -2.56 -30.26
CA GLU A 792 -43.77 -3.02 -31.31
C GLU A 792 -43.33 -4.49 -31.14
N THR A 793 -43.70 -5.14 -30.02
CA THR A 793 -43.35 -6.55 -29.81
C THR A 793 -44.15 -7.47 -30.72
N ASN A 794 -43.44 -8.36 -31.40
CA ASN A 794 -43.98 -9.42 -32.24
C ASN A 794 -43.29 -10.74 -31.89
N VAL A 795 -43.92 -11.55 -31.05
CA VAL A 795 -43.39 -12.85 -30.62
C VAL A 795 -44.23 -13.99 -31.20
N ALA A 796 -43.55 -14.95 -31.83
CA ALA A 796 -44.14 -16.23 -32.19
C ALA A 796 -43.54 -17.33 -31.31
N PHE A 797 -44.36 -18.02 -30.52
CA PHE A 797 -43.89 -19.10 -29.65
C PHE A 797 -43.81 -20.41 -30.43
N ALA A 798 -42.61 -20.99 -30.53
CA ALA A 798 -42.43 -22.28 -31.21
C ALA A 798 -42.94 -23.48 -30.38
N ASN A 799 -43.05 -23.31 -29.06
CA ASN A 799 -43.44 -24.35 -28.12
C ASN A 799 -44.62 -23.89 -27.26
N ALA A 800 -45.50 -24.83 -26.90
CA ALA A 800 -46.58 -24.57 -25.96
C ALA A 800 -46.05 -24.30 -24.54
N PHE A 801 -46.80 -23.51 -23.78
CA PHE A 801 -46.51 -23.17 -22.38
C PHE A 801 -47.77 -23.21 -21.51
N SER A 802 -47.57 -23.15 -20.19
CA SER A 802 -48.62 -23.07 -19.18
C SER A 802 -48.28 -21.96 -18.19
N VAL A 803 -49.22 -21.02 -17.97
CA VAL A 803 -49.11 -19.91 -17.00
C VAL A 803 -50.46 -19.61 -16.35
N ASP A 804 -50.47 -18.94 -15.21
CA ASP A 804 -51.72 -18.53 -14.55
C ASP A 804 -52.31 -17.30 -15.26
N LEU A 805 -51.46 -16.34 -15.63
CA LEU A 805 -51.83 -15.12 -16.33
C LEU A 805 -51.03 -14.95 -17.63
N LEU A 806 -51.75 -14.86 -18.75
CA LEU A 806 -51.23 -14.34 -20.00
C LEU A 806 -51.61 -12.86 -20.11
N GLN A 807 -50.62 -11.97 -20.13
CA GLN A 807 -50.82 -10.53 -20.31
C GLN A 807 -50.24 -10.08 -21.64
N VAL A 808 -51.02 -9.34 -22.43
CA VAL A 808 -50.60 -8.91 -23.78
C VAL A 808 -51.01 -7.47 -24.05
N ALA A 809 -50.10 -6.65 -24.55
CA ALA A 809 -50.43 -5.30 -25.02
C ALA A 809 -51.35 -5.37 -26.25
N SER A 810 -52.37 -4.52 -26.31
CA SER A 810 -53.49 -4.60 -27.26
C SER A 810 -53.09 -4.42 -28.73
N THR A 811 -51.90 -3.87 -28.97
CA THR A 811 -51.33 -3.57 -30.28
C THR A 811 -50.11 -4.43 -30.62
N SER A 812 -49.70 -5.33 -29.73
CA SER A 812 -48.58 -6.27 -29.95
C SER A 812 -49.04 -7.51 -30.72
N GLN A 813 -48.09 -8.32 -31.20
CA GLN A 813 -48.36 -9.64 -31.78
C GLN A 813 -47.80 -10.76 -30.90
N ALA A 814 -48.65 -11.75 -30.60
CA ALA A 814 -48.32 -12.90 -29.76
C ALA A 814 -48.89 -14.19 -30.37
N LEU A 815 -48.17 -14.82 -31.30
CA LEU A 815 -48.63 -16.08 -31.92
C LEU A 815 -48.34 -17.26 -30.97
N LEU A 816 -49.39 -17.96 -30.55
CA LEU A 816 -49.32 -19.06 -29.59
C LEU A 816 -49.16 -20.41 -30.29
N ALA A 817 -48.34 -21.29 -29.72
CA ALA A 817 -48.23 -22.68 -30.16
C ALA A 817 -49.46 -23.51 -29.75
N GLU A 818 -49.80 -24.51 -30.56
CA GLU A 818 -50.85 -25.48 -30.24
C GLU A 818 -50.57 -26.19 -28.91
N GLY A 819 -51.57 -26.25 -28.05
CA GLY A 819 -51.46 -26.85 -26.70
C GLY A 819 -51.05 -25.87 -25.60
N THR A 820 -50.93 -24.58 -25.89
CA THR A 820 -50.76 -23.53 -24.87
C THR A 820 -51.98 -23.45 -23.96
N VAL A 821 -51.74 -23.29 -22.65
CA VAL A 821 -52.78 -23.20 -21.62
C VAL A 821 -52.51 -21.99 -20.73
N PHE A 822 -53.57 -21.28 -20.34
CA PHE A 822 -53.50 -20.24 -19.31
C PHE A 822 -54.81 -20.16 -18.54
N ASP A 823 -54.74 -19.79 -17.25
CA ASP A 823 -55.94 -19.69 -16.40
C ASP A 823 -56.71 -18.39 -16.65
N SER A 824 -56.00 -17.30 -16.98
CA SER A 824 -56.60 -15.99 -17.25
C SER A 824 -55.82 -15.20 -18.30
N LEU A 825 -56.54 -14.33 -19.02
CA LEU A 825 -56.01 -13.40 -20.01
C LEU A 825 -56.22 -11.96 -19.53
N ASN A 826 -55.18 -11.12 -19.64
CA ASN A 826 -55.29 -9.67 -19.53
C ASN A 826 -54.83 -9.00 -20.83
N ILE A 827 -55.67 -8.15 -21.43
CA ILE A 827 -55.25 -7.29 -22.56
C ILE A 827 -55.06 -5.86 -22.07
N VAL A 828 -53.86 -5.32 -22.26
CA VAL A 828 -53.47 -3.97 -21.82
C VAL A 828 -53.62 -2.99 -22.98
N PHE A 829 -54.52 -2.03 -22.87
CA PHE A 829 -54.82 -1.04 -23.90
C PHE A 829 -54.11 0.29 -23.64
N ASP A 830 -53.67 0.92 -24.73
CA ASP A 830 -53.19 2.30 -24.73
C ASP A 830 -54.33 3.34 -24.74
N ASP A 831 -55.58 2.87 -24.84
CA ASP A 831 -56.80 3.68 -24.80
C ASP A 831 -57.45 3.66 -23.41
N ASP A 832 -58.24 4.70 -23.11
CA ASP A 832 -59.06 4.79 -21.90
C ASP A 832 -60.50 4.32 -22.15
N PHE A 833 -61.14 3.75 -21.13
CA PHE A 833 -62.52 3.26 -21.14
C PHE A 833 -63.08 3.15 -19.71
N SER A 834 -64.38 2.92 -19.58
CA SER A 834 -65.10 2.86 -18.30
C SER A 834 -66.03 1.65 -18.19
N ASP A 835 -66.45 1.33 -16.96
CA ASP A 835 -67.43 0.27 -16.68
C ASP A 835 -68.71 0.44 -17.52
N GLY A 836 -69.08 -0.62 -18.24
CA GLY A 836 -70.23 -0.69 -19.13
C GLY A 836 -69.95 -0.32 -20.59
N ASP A 837 -68.73 0.08 -20.95
CA ASP A 837 -68.35 0.32 -22.34
C ASP A 837 -68.34 -0.99 -23.16
N VAL A 838 -68.60 -0.87 -24.47
CA VAL A 838 -68.54 -1.98 -25.41
C VAL A 838 -67.86 -1.51 -26.68
N PHE A 839 -66.83 -2.24 -27.12
CA PHE A 839 -66.12 -1.92 -28.36
C PHE A 839 -65.72 -3.18 -29.13
N SER A 840 -65.59 -3.01 -30.45
CA SER A 840 -65.16 -4.08 -31.35
C SER A 840 -63.67 -4.34 -31.16
N PHE A 841 -63.29 -5.60 -31.02
CA PHE A 841 -61.90 -6.02 -30.90
C PHE A 841 -61.71 -7.39 -31.52
N ASP A 842 -60.80 -7.50 -32.48
CA ASP A 842 -60.50 -8.78 -33.13
C ASP A 842 -59.29 -9.42 -32.44
N LEU A 843 -59.50 -10.56 -31.76
CA LEU A 843 -58.40 -11.28 -31.11
C LEU A 843 -57.32 -11.72 -32.12
N SER A 844 -57.66 -11.86 -33.40
CA SER A 844 -56.68 -12.19 -34.44
C SER A 844 -55.70 -11.05 -34.74
N ASP A 845 -55.99 -9.81 -34.33
CA ASP A 845 -55.05 -8.68 -34.45
C ASP A 845 -53.79 -8.90 -33.58
N ILE A 846 -53.97 -9.55 -32.41
CA ILE A 846 -52.87 -9.92 -31.51
C ILE A 846 -52.38 -11.34 -31.81
N PHE A 847 -53.30 -12.30 -31.84
CA PHE A 847 -52.98 -13.73 -31.79
C PHE A 847 -52.93 -14.39 -33.18
N GLY A 848 -53.26 -13.67 -34.25
CA GLY A 848 -53.26 -14.18 -35.62
C GLY A 848 -54.04 -15.50 -35.76
N ASP A 849 -53.45 -16.47 -36.45
CA ASP A 849 -54.03 -17.81 -36.65
C ASP A 849 -54.25 -18.59 -35.33
N SER A 850 -53.62 -18.16 -34.23
CA SER A 850 -53.74 -18.80 -32.91
C SER A 850 -54.88 -18.24 -32.05
N ALA A 851 -55.65 -17.26 -32.55
CA ALA A 851 -56.78 -16.67 -31.81
C ALA A 851 -57.80 -17.70 -31.30
N THR A 852 -58.00 -18.80 -32.03
CA THR A 852 -58.90 -19.90 -31.62
C THR A 852 -58.47 -20.59 -30.33
N ILE A 853 -57.17 -20.59 -29.99
CA ILE A 853 -56.66 -21.09 -28.71
C ILE A 853 -57.16 -20.19 -27.58
N VAL A 854 -57.12 -18.86 -27.80
CA VAL A 854 -57.55 -17.86 -26.82
C VAL A 854 -59.06 -17.89 -26.61
N GLU A 855 -59.84 -17.89 -27.69
CA GLU A 855 -61.31 -17.99 -27.65
C GLU A 855 -61.79 -19.24 -26.90
N SER A 856 -61.05 -20.34 -27.00
CA SER A 856 -61.36 -21.59 -26.28
C SER A 856 -61.02 -21.54 -24.79
N ALA A 857 -60.15 -20.63 -24.36
CA ALA A 857 -59.71 -20.49 -22.97
C ALA A 857 -60.58 -19.48 -22.19
N ILE A 858 -61.03 -18.39 -22.82
CA ILE A 858 -61.84 -17.33 -22.19
C ILE A 858 -63.33 -17.69 -22.09
N THR A 859 -63.65 -18.74 -21.34
CA THR A 859 -65.02 -19.30 -21.30
C THR A 859 -65.95 -18.65 -20.26
N SER A 860 -65.42 -17.81 -19.37
CA SER A 860 -66.19 -17.12 -18.33
C SER A 860 -65.65 -15.72 -18.00
N THR A 861 -66.47 -14.92 -17.33
CA THR A 861 -66.18 -13.52 -16.97
C THR A 861 -65.03 -13.36 -15.96
N SER A 862 -64.56 -14.45 -15.35
CA SER A 862 -63.41 -14.45 -14.44
C SER A 862 -62.07 -14.71 -15.13
N ASP A 863 -62.11 -15.17 -16.38
CA ASP A 863 -60.94 -15.68 -17.11
C ASP A 863 -60.38 -14.60 -18.05
N PHE A 864 -61.05 -13.45 -18.15
CA PHE A 864 -60.67 -12.34 -19.01
C PHE A 864 -60.78 -10.99 -18.31
N THR A 865 -59.68 -10.25 -18.32
CA THR A 865 -59.57 -8.88 -17.84
C THR A 865 -58.97 -7.98 -18.91
N ILE A 866 -59.20 -6.69 -18.78
CA ILE A 866 -58.59 -5.66 -19.62
C ILE A 866 -58.06 -4.55 -18.74
N THR A 867 -56.95 -3.94 -19.16
CA THR A 867 -56.34 -2.80 -18.47
C THR A 867 -56.39 -1.59 -19.37
N ASN A 868 -56.87 -0.45 -18.88
CA ASN A 868 -56.88 0.80 -19.65
C ASN A 868 -55.52 1.52 -19.60
N SER A 869 -55.41 2.61 -20.36
CA SER A 869 -54.20 3.47 -20.38
C SER A 869 -53.83 4.11 -19.04
N LEU A 870 -54.76 4.13 -18.08
CA LEU A 870 -54.55 4.64 -16.72
C LEU A 870 -54.02 3.56 -15.76
N GLY A 871 -53.94 2.30 -16.21
CA GLY A 871 -53.53 1.16 -15.40
C GLY A 871 -54.65 0.51 -14.60
N GLU A 872 -55.90 0.96 -14.78
CA GLU A 872 -57.06 0.40 -14.09
C GLU A 872 -57.47 -0.92 -14.77
N MET A 873 -57.64 -1.97 -13.98
CA MET A 873 -58.05 -3.30 -14.45
C MET A 873 -59.55 -3.47 -14.34
N PHE A 874 -60.17 -4.06 -15.36
CA PHE A 874 -61.62 -4.34 -15.42
C PHE A 874 -61.86 -5.81 -15.74
N ALA A 875 -62.88 -6.41 -15.12
CA ALA A 875 -63.40 -7.68 -15.59
C ALA A 875 -64.03 -7.49 -16.97
N ALA A 876 -63.90 -8.46 -17.89
CA ALA A 876 -64.40 -8.30 -19.25
C ALA A 876 -65.00 -9.61 -19.80
N ASP A 877 -65.93 -9.46 -20.74
CA ASP A 877 -66.52 -10.56 -21.50
C ASP A 877 -66.26 -10.38 -22.99
N TYR A 878 -65.81 -11.45 -23.66
CA TYR A 878 -65.64 -11.46 -25.12
C TYR A 878 -66.78 -12.22 -25.80
N VAL A 879 -67.64 -11.49 -26.53
CA VAL A 879 -68.82 -12.06 -27.20
C VAL A 879 -68.95 -11.49 -28.61
N ASP A 880 -69.02 -12.39 -29.60
CA ASP A 880 -69.25 -12.05 -31.02
C ASP A 880 -68.33 -10.93 -31.56
N GLY A 881 -67.04 -10.95 -31.21
CA GLY A 881 -66.05 -9.97 -31.67
C GLY A 881 -66.05 -8.63 -30.92
N ASN A 882 -66.77 -8.54 -29.79
CA ASN A 882 -66.82 -7.35 -28.95
C ASN A 882 -66.32 -7.65 -27.54
N ILE A 883 -65.60 -6.69 -26.96
CA ILE A 883 -65.26 -6.67 -25.54
C ILE A 883 -66.34 -5.87 -24.82
N ASN A 884 -66.95 -6.48 -23.80
CA ASN A 884 -67.86 -5.80 -22.88
C ASN A 884 -67.08 -5.52 -21.59
N VAL A 885 -66.88 -4.24 -21.27
CA VAL A 885 -66.19 -3.79 -20.06
C VAL A 885 -67.12 -3.94 -18.87
N GLY A 886 -66.72 -4.79 -17.93
CA GLY A 886 -67.42 -4.99 -16.66
C GLY A 886 -66.89 -4.08 -15.55
N ALA A 887 -67.17 -4.48 -14.31
CA ALA A 887 -66.78 -3.70 -13.15
C ALA A 887 -65.25 -3.59 -13.02
N ALA A 888 -64.79 -2.39 -12.65
CA ALA A 888 -63.40 -2.17 -12.26
C ALA A 888 -63.02 -3.10 -11.10
N ILE A 889 -61.85 -3.71 -11.21
CA ILE A 889 -61.25 -4.57 -10.20
C ILE A 889 -60.43 -3.65 -9.29
N PRO A 890 -60.82 -3.46 -8.02
CA PRO A 890 -60.10 -2.57 -7.12
C PRO A 890 -58.67 -3.07 -6.90
N GLU A 891 -57.69 -2.17 -6.88
CA GLU A 891 -56.32 -2.57 -6.62
C GLU A 891 -56.19 -3.21 -5.23
N PRO A 892 -55.25 -4.15 -5.03
CA PRO A 892 -55.03 -4.79 -3.73
C PRO A 892 -54.86 -3.79 -2.56
N SER A 893 -54.29 -2.61 -2.83
CA SER A 893 -54.11 -1.52 -1.87
C SER A 893 -55.45 -0.90 -1.42
N GLU A 894 -56.41 -0.76 -2.33
CA GLU A 894 -57.77 -0.28 -2.03
C GLU A 894 -58.57 -1.31 -1.25
N VAL A 895 -58.43 -2.60 -1.61
CA VAL A 895 -59.03 -3.72 -0.86
C VAL A 895 -58.47 -3.78 0.56
N ALA A 896 -57.15 -3.63 0.73
CA ALA A 896 -56.50 -3.56 2.03
C ALA A 896 -56.95 -2.33 2.84
N ALA A 897 -57.12 -1.17 2.21
CA ALA A 897 -57.63 0.03 2.87
C ALA A 897 -59.09 -0.13 3.34
N MET A 898 -59.95 -0.72 2.51
CA MET A 898 -61.32 -1.05 2.89
C MET A 898 -61.38 -2.04 4.06
N LEU A 899 -60.57 -3.11 4.03
CA LEU A 899 -60.47 -4.09 5.10
C LEU A 899 -59.88 -3.48 6.38
N GLY A 900 -58.88 -2.59 6.26
CA GLY A 900 -58.30 -1.84 7.37
C GLY A 900 -59.31 -0.88 8.01
N ALA A 901 -60.09 -0.15 7.21
CA ALA A 901 -61.15 0.72 7.69
C ALA A 901 -62.27 -0.08 8.38
N LEU A 902 -62.64 -1.26 7.85
CA LEU A 902 -63.60 -2.18 8.44
C LEU A 902 -63.10 -2.75 9.78
N ALA A 903 -61.83 -3.13 9.86
CA ALA A 903 -61.19 -3.59 11.09
C ALA A 903 -61.14 -2.48 12.16
N LEU A 904 -60.86 -1.23 11.75
CA LEU A 904 -60.88 -0.07 12.64
C LEU A 904 -62.30 0.25 13.13
N ALA A 905 -63.32 0.12 12.27
CA ALA A 905 -64.72 0.29 12.61
C ALA A 905 -65.21 -0.79 13.59
N LEU A 906 -64.81 -2.05 13.38
CA LEU A 906 -65.10 -3.16 14.30
C LEU A 906 -64.38 -2.99 15.64
N ALA A 907 -63.13 -2.50 15.65
CA ALA A 907 -62.39 -2.19 16.87
C ALA A 907 -63.02 -1.02 17.64
N ALA A 908 -63.51 0.02 16.95
CA ALA A 908 -64.24 1.13 17.53
C ALA A 908 -65.61 0.71 18.10
N ALA A 909 -66.31 -0.20 17.41
CA ALA A 909 -67.55 -0.80 17.91
C ALA A 909 -67.33 -1.64 19.17
N ARG A 910 -66.19 -2.35 19.28
CA ARG A 910 -65.81 -3.15 20.46
C ARG A 910 -65.43 -2.30 21.68
N ARG A 911 -64.98 -1.05 21.49
CA ARG A 911 -64.70 -0.07 22.56
C ARG A 911 -65.95 0.63 23.11
N LYS A 912 -67.09 0.52 22.42
CA LYS A 912 -68.39 1.09 22.83
C LYS A 912 -69.34 0.06 23.46
N ALA A 913 -68.92 -1.21 23.59
CA ALA A 913 -69.67 -2.28 24.24
C ALA A 913 -69.19 -2.52 25.68
#